data_AF-A0A0G0B1R9-F1
#
_entry.id   AF-A0A0G0B1R9-F1
#
_cell.length_a   1.000
_cell.length_b   1.000
_cell.length_c   1.000
_cell.angle_alpha   90.00
_cell.angle_beta   90.00
_cell.angle_gamma   90.00
#
_symmetry.space_group_name_H-M   'P 1'
#
loop_
_entity.id
_entity.type
_entity.pdbx_description
1 polymer ?
#
loop_
_entity_poly.entity_id
_entity_poly.type
_entity_poly.pdbx_seq_one_letter_code
_entity_poly.pdbx_strand_id
1 'polypeptide(L)'
;MKNNIDIENVFEKPAYFREAILNQKNLIQNNKSDYLGKSMICVFFTSYCGVGCPFCFFKSPYPTKDSDIKNKFNGEGLEKFINFANKANLGYLQISGGGEPFLEKEAILRCVEEVNTERIILVTSGMWAYDKSKAEEYLSEIEESIKKRKTKTRVSIRVSISSSHSIKLKHHPLVNLLQIFEDKYKDNKDFTLQLKIFNGDNTLEDYLKQFFKNYRLEKFGKNKSDDNFMIKVMPWRLKLTLESGYSVIIGCSRVFDPSLRPDLLDRKSIKKTIDVYNKDLKQSQNYNPSIIYNSKGGHGLDWIVEYNGNVCTWQNRVQDNLLNIYEDDYDKVFDETISDLMTLSLIEKGSKYREKIISEVSPKTVTLMKAVSIRDYAGTLLFEDEKIRLYYNLRVLQDYVNENRINKSVLSKLPIAIQDALKLDIKNLKKLYKKSSYSILDQELKKMQDISKFRDFLELVKLGHYEISKINVKKAIDHYNKINHINKINNFDDIECEQGQNAEKRFTERFMFIKDFKKNKKDTVINNKYIYLFRHAETNWNVEKIIKGQIEDGHAVFTAKGVQEIRNLEMFFKENNIERIFSSDLERALDTAILANKEPTIPMSFHKELRGFNMGKYQGLHAEDFLKEKDVIEAFKNYDKSIPGGESINQLNNRLISFIEKIAIECSYKNIAIITHGAAISNLKAFISGDNYIDIGKCFLLYSNNTFKIIESQKIPSGVS
;
A
#
# COMPACT_ATOMS: atom_id res chain seq x y z
N MET A 1 -17.80 27.04 47.72
CA MET A 1 -16.63 26.58 46.95
C MET A 1 -17.08 25.41 46.09
N LYS A 2 -17.09 25.55 44.76
CA LYS A 2 -17.51 24.49 43.83
C LYS A 2 -16.38 23.48 43.72
N ASN A 3 -16.65 22.21 44.04
CA ASN A 3 -15.75 21.09 43.80
C ASN A 3 -15.47 20.98 42.29
N ASN A 4 -14.32 21.51 41.85
CA ASN A 4 -13.72 21.13 40.58
C ASN A 4 -13.22 19.69 40.74
N ILE A 5 -14.10 18.72 40.46
CA ILE A 5 -13.65 17.39 40.06
C ILE A 5 -12.94 17.62 38.73
N ASP A 6 -11.62 17.53 38.73
CA ASP A 6 -10.80 17.68 37.52
C ASP A 6 -11.17 16.50 36.62
N ILE A 7 -12.04 16.74 35.64
CA ILE A 7 -12.47 15.72 34.67
C ILE A 7 -11.20 15.29 33.94
N GLU A 8 -10.81 14.01 34.06
CA GLU A 8 -9.73 13.45 33.26
C GLU A 8 -10.05 13.72 31.79
N ASN A 9 -9.21 14.50 31.12
CA ASN A 9 -9.44 14.87 29.73
C ASN A 9 -9.25 13.62 28.86
N VAL A 10 -10.37 13.04 28.41
CA VAL A 10 -10.41 11.82 27.59
C VAL A 10 -9.54 11.91 26.32
N PHE A 11 -9.32 13.12 25.80
CA PHE A 11 -8.52 13.32 24.60
C PHE A 11 -7.00 13.23 24.84
N GLU A 12 -6.53 13.13 26.09
CA GLU A 12 -5.10 12.88 26.38
C GLU A 12 -4.70 11.42 26.14
N LYS A 13 -5.66 10.49 26.14
CA LYS A 13 -5.42 9.05 25.88
C LYS A 13 -6.47 8.51 24.90
N PRO A 14 -6.57 9.06 23.69
CA PRO A 14 -7.73 8.82 22.84
C PRO A 14 -7.87 7.36 22.40
N ALA A 15 -6.75 6.68 22.11
CA ALA A 15 -6.74 5.25 21.79
C ALA A 15 -7.29 4.38 22.93
N TYR A 16 -6.89 4.64 24.18
CA TYR A 16 -7.35 3.88 25.35
C TYR A 16 -8.87 3.99 25.53
N PHE A 17 -9.42 5.20 25.46
CA PHE A 17 -10.86 5.40 25.62
C PHE A 17 -11.66 4.87 24.42
N ARG A 18 -11.10 4.93 23.20
CA ARG A 18 -11.70 4.30 22.03
C ARG A 18 -11.74 2.78 22.16
N GLU A 19 -10.66 2.15 22.61
CA GLU A 19 -10.61 0.71 22.88
C GLU A 19 -11.64 0.30 23.95
N ALA A 20 -11.80 1.10 25.00
CA ALA A 20 -12.81 0.87 26.03
C ALA A 20 -14.25 0.86 25.47
N ILE A 21 -14.54 1.68 24.46
CA ILE A 21 -15.82 1.71 23.75
C ILE A 21 -15.98 0.45 22.86
N LEU A 22 -14.96 0.12 22.06
CA LEU A 22 -14.97 -1.05 21.16
C LEU A 22 -15.16 -2.37 21.92
N ASN A 23 -14.62 -2.47 23.13
CA ASN A 23 -14.74 -3.66 23.96
C ASN A 23 -16.16 -3.88 24.55
N GLN A 24 -17.08 -2.92 24.40
CA GLN A 24 -18.45 -3.05 24.89
C GLN A 24 -19.36 -3.73 23.87
N LYS A 25 -19.59 -5.03 24.06
CA LYS A 25 -20.63 -5.76 23.31
C LYS A 25 -22.02 -5.21 23.65
N ASN A 26 -22.89 -5.14 22.64
CA ASN A 26 -24.29 -4.71 22.77
C ASN A 26 -24.47 -3.27 23.31
N LEU A 27 -23.48 -2.40 23.14
CA LEU A 27 -23.59 -0.98 23.51
C LEU A 27 -24.66 -0.28 22.66
N ILE A 28 -24.68 -0.58 21.36
CA ILE A 28 -25.67 -0.06 20.42
C ILE A 28 -26.82 -1.05 20.29
N GLN A 29 -28.05 -0.55 20.40
CA GLN A 29 -29.24 -1.28 20.01
C GLN A 29 -29.42 -1.08 18.50
N ASN A 30 -29.34 -2.14 17.70
CA ASN A 30 -29.63 -2.11 16.27
C ASN A 30 -30.47 -3.35 15.91
N ASN A 31 -31.16 -3.29 14.77
CA ASN A 31 -31.87 -4.45 14.25
C ASN A 31 -31.11 -5.01 13.06
N LYS A 32 -30.44 -6.16 13.25
CA LYS A 32 -29.63 -6.80 12.21
C LYS A 32 -30.40 -7.04 10.92
N SER A 33 -31.71 -7.30 11.00
CA SER A 33 -32.56 -7.57 9.83
C SER A 33 -32.64 -6.43 8.84
N ASP A 34 -32.38 -5.19 9.29
CA ASP A 34 -32.48 -3.99 8.45
C ASP A 34 -31.42 -4.01 7.33
N TYR A 35 -30.32 -4.75 7.51
CA TYR A 35 -29.18 -4.80 6.60
C TYR A 35 -29.03 -6.14 5.84
N LEU A 36 -30.02 -7.04 5.93
CA LEU A 36 -29.97 -8.36 5.30
C LEU A 36 -30.45 -8.37 3.83
N GLY A 37 -30.72 -7.19 3.26
CA GLY A 37 -31.06 -7.05 1.85
C GLY A 37 -29.95 -7.53 0.92
N LYS A 38 -30.25 -7.59 -0.38
CA LYS A 38 -29.24 -7.92 -1.40
C LYS A 38 -28.07 -6.94 -1.32
N SER A 39 -26.87 -7.46 -1.09
CA SER A 39 -25.65 -6.67 -0.97
C SER A 39 -24.94 -6.50 -2.31
N MET A 40 -23.94 -5.62 -2.34
CA MET A 40 -22.94 -5.52 -3.39
C MET A 40 -21.56 -5.82 -2.81
N ILE A 41 -20.69 -6.45 -3.60
CA ILE A 41 -19.27 -6.60 -3.29
C ILE A 41 -18.47 -6.08 -4.47
N CYS A 42 -17.54 -5.16 -4.20
CA CYS A 42 -16.44 -4.84 -5.10
C CYS A 42 -15.16 -5.52 -4.56
N VAL A 43 -14.60 -6.46 -5.32
CA VAL A 43 -13.37 -7.17 -4.94
C VAL A 43 -12.19 -6.78 -5.84
N PHE A 44 -11.02 -6.60 -5.24
CA PHE A 44 -9.74 -6.45 -5.92
C PHE A 44 -8.90 -7.70 -5.65
N PHE A 45 -8.67 -8.56 -6.64
CA PHE A 45 -7.84 -9.76 -6.44
C PHE A 45 -6.34 -9.46 -6.47
N THR A 46 -5.95 -8.36 -7.10
CA THR A 46 -4.55 -8.05 -7.38
C THR A 46 -4.33 -6.55 -7.48
N SER A 47 -3.19 -6.10 -6.98
CA SER A 47 -2.64 -4.76 -7.23
C SER A 47 -1.76 -4.73 -8.49
N TYR A 48 -1.45 -5.90 -9.07
CA TYR A 48 -0.60 -5.99 -10.25
C TYR A 48 -1.37 -5.57 -11.51
N CYS A 49 -0.74 -4.76 -12.36
CA CYS A 49 -1.28 -4.36 -13.66
C CYS A 49 -0.19 -4.41 -14.73
N GLY A 50 -0.35 -5.30 -15.72
CA GLY A 50 0.62 -5.51 -16.79
C GLY A 50 0.73 -4.37 -17.81
N VAL A 51 -0.18 -3.39 -17.79
CA VAL A 51 -0.18 -2.29 -18.78
C VAL A 51 1.03 -1.37 -18.59
N GLY A 52 1.49 -1.18 -17.34
CA GLY A 52 2.69 -0.39 -17.04
C GLY A 52 2.56 1.10 -17.38
N CYS A 53 1.40 1.71 -17.14
CA CYS A 53 1.17 3.13 -17.42
C CYS A 53 2.04 4.06 -16.54
N PRO A 54 2.84 4.97 -17.14
CA PRO A 54 3.77 5.85 -16.39
C PRO A 54 3.09 6.97 -15.59
N PHE A 55 1.76 7.08 -15.67
CA PHE A 55 0.94 8.06 -14.96
C PHE A 55 -0.11 7.40 -14.06
N CYS A 56 -0.17 6.06 -14.00
CA CYS A 56 -1.16 5.37 -13.17
C CYS A 56 -0.89 5.61 -11.68
N PHE A 57 -1.91 6.12 -10.98
CA PHE A 57 -1.87 6.39 -9.56
C PHE A 57 -1.50 5.15 -8.72
N PHE A 58 -2.10 3.99 -9.02
CA PHE A 58 -1.89 2.77 -8.23
C PHE A 58 -0.52 2.10 -8.41
N LYS A 59 0.29 2.54 -9.40
CA LYS A 59 1.61 2.00 -9.80
C LYS A 59 1.84 0.54 -9.37
N SER A 60 1.47 -0.38 -10.26
CA SER A 60 1.65 -1.84 -10.06
C SER A 60 3.02 -2.15 -9.46
N PRO A 61 3.09 -2.89 -8.33
CA PRO A 61 4.36 -3.41 -7.86
C PRO A 61 4.99 -4.31 -8.93
N TYR A 62 6.31 -4.48 -8.89
CA TYR A 62 6.97 -5.50 -9.71
C TYR A 62 6.54 -6.87 -9.19
N PRO A 63 6.14 -7.81 -10.06
CA PRO A 63 5.84 -9.18 -9.64
C PRO A 63 7.07 -9.78 -8.96
N THR A 64 6.94 -10.17 -7.70
CA THR A 64 7.94 -10.98 -7.00
C THR A 64 7.64 -12.46 -7.25
N LYS A 65 8.66 -13.33 -7.23
CA LYS A 65 8.45 -14.78 -7.35
C LYS A 65 7.59 -15.34 -6.20
N ASP A 66 7.60 -14.68 -5.05
CA ASP A 66 6.78 -15.03 -3.90
C ASP A 66 5.39 -14.39 -3.98
N SER A 67 4.35 -15.19 -3.75
CA SER A 67 2.96 -14.74 -3.64
C SER A 67 2.75 -14.03 -2.30
N ASP A 68 3.16 -12.76 -2.22
CA ASP A 68 2.87 -11.93 -1.05
C ASP A 68 1.38 -11.57 -1.01
N ILE A 69 0.67 -12.06 0.03
CA ILE A 69 -0.74 -11.77 0.28
C ILE A 69 -1.02 -10.27 0.46
N LYS A 70 0.01 -9.43 0.62
CA LYS A 70 -0.13 -7.97 0.63
C LYS A 70 -0.54 -7.39 -0.72
N ASN A 71 -0.23 -8.06 -1.83
CA ASN A 71 -0.39 -7.50 -3.18
C ASN A 71 -1.39 -8.28 -4.06
N LYS A 72 -1.69 -9.52 -3.71
CA LYS A 72 -2.67 -10.36 -4.42
C LYS A 72 -3.20 -11.49 -3.55
N PHE A 73 -4.34 -12.06 -3.94
CA PHE A 73 -4.86 -13.26 -3.29
C PHE A 73 -4.02 -14.49 -3.63
N ASN A 74 -3.92 -15.39 -2.65
CA ASN A 74 -3.51 -16.77 -2.86
C ASN A 74 -4.77 -17.67 -2.92
N GLY A 75 -4.61 -18.98 -3.14
CA GLY A 75 -5.73 -19.92 -3.21
C GLY A 75 -6.62 -19.92 -1.97
N GLU A 76 -6.04 -19.84 -0.76
CA GLU A 76 -6.80 -19.73 0.49
C GLU A 76 -7.67 -18.46 0.53
N GLY A 77 -7.12 -17.31 0.11
CA GLY A 77 -7.85 -16.05 0.06
C GLY A 77 -9.02 -16.09 -0.90
N LEU A 78 -8.87 -16.76 -2.05
CA LEU A 78 -9.94 -16.96 -3.02
C LEU A 78 -11.07 -17.82 -2.43
N GLU A 79 -10.75 -18.94 -1.79
CA GLU A 79 -11.75 -19.80 -1.12
C GLU A 79 -12.54 -19.03 -0.05
N LYS A 80 -11.82 -18.30 0.81
CA LYS A 80 -12.44 -17.50 1.87
C LYS A 80 -13.31 -16.39 1.30
N PHE A 81 -12.88 -15.77 0.20
CA PHE A 81 -13.68 -14.77 -0.49
C PHE A 81 -14.98 -15.35 -1.09
N ILE A 82 -14.93 -16.49 -1.78
CA ILE A 82 -16.12 -17.12 -2.36
C ILE A 82 -17.13 -17.46 -1.24
N ASN A 83 -16.65 -18.01 -0.13
CA ASN A 83 -17.47 -18.28 1.05
C ASN A 83 -18.08 -17.00 1.65
N PHE A 84 -17.27 -15.94 1.80
CA PHE A 84 -17.74 -14.63 2.26
C PHE A 84 -18.83 -14.07 1.34
N ALA A 85 -18.59 -14.07 0.02
CA ALA A 85 -19.52 -13.53 -0.97
C ALA A 85 -20.86 -14.26 -0.99
N ASN A 86 -20.84 -15.58 -0.84
CA ASN A 86 -22.05 -16.40 -0.80
C ASN A 86 -22.87 -16.19 0.49
N LYS A 87 -22.21 -15.95 1.63
CA LYS A 87 -22.90 -15.58 2.89
C LYS A 87 -23.46 -14.15 2.88
N ALA A 88 -22.85 -13.24 2.11
CA ALA A 88 -23.24 -11.83 2.07
C ALA A 88 -24.57 -11.50 1.38
N ASN A 89 -25.35 -12.51 0.97
CA ASN A 89 -26.60 -12.35 0.21
C ASN A 89 -26.42 -11.43 -1.01
N LEU A 90 -25.49 -11.80 -1.90
CA LEU A 90 -25.05 -10.93 -2.98
C LEU A 90 -26.11 -10.77 -4.07
N GLY A 91 -26.35 -9.52 -4.48
CA GLY A 91 -27.11 -9.18 -5.69
C GLY A 91 -26.23 -8.72 -6.85
N TYR A 92 -25.01 -8.27 -6.54
CA TYR A 92 -24.08 -7.73 -7.51
C TYR A 92 -22.63 -7.94 -7.06
N LEU A 93 -21.90 -8.79 -7.79
CA LEU A 93 -20.44 -8.88 -7.72
C LEU A 93 -19.78 -7.96 -8.75
N GLN A 94 -18.87 -7.10 -8.33
CA GLN A 94 -17.96 -6.37 -9.21
C GLN A 94 -16.53 -6.82 -8.94
N ILE A 95 -15.94 -7.53 -9.89
CA ILE A 95 -14.52 -7.85 -9.87
C ILE A 95 -13.80 -6.69 -10.57
N SER A 96 -13.02 -5.93 -9.81
CA SER A 96 -12.30 -4.74 -10.28
C SER A 96 -10.89 -4.74 -9.70
N GLY A 97 -10.16 -3.64 -9.77
CA GLY A 97 -8.79 -3.64 -9.24
C GLY A 97 -8.26 -2.26 -8.90
N GLY A 98 -7.33 -2.26 -7.96
CA GLY A 98 -6.13 -1.41 -7.98
C GLY A 98 -5.02 -1.98 -8.89
N GLY A 99 -5.39 -2.90 -9.79
CA GLY A 99 -4.56 -3.66 -10.72
C GLY A 99 -5.40 -4.15 -11.93
N GLU A 100 -4.91 -5.14 -12.69
CA GLU A 100 -5.61 -5.81 -13.80
C GLU A 100 -6.15 -7.19 -13.36
N PRO A 101 -7.47 -7.33 -13.10
CA PRO A 101 -8.03 -8.58 -12.59
C PRO A 101 -7.86 -9.77 -13.52
N PHE A 102 -7.75 -9.55 -14.83
CA PHE A 102 -7.60 -10.64 -15.80
C PHE A 102 -6.24 -11.37 -15.72
N LEU A 103 -5.29 -10.84 -14.94
CA LEU A 103 -4.09 -11.59 -14.56
C LEU A 103 -4.40 -12.74 -13.60
N GLU A 104 -5.49 -12.65 -12.83
CA GLU A 104 -5.91 -13.65 -11.85
C GLU A 104 -7.01 -14.56 -12.45
N LYS A 105 -6.63 -15.33 -13.47
CA LYS A 105 -7.56 -16.15 -14.26
C LYS A 105 -8.39 -17.13 -13.46
N GLU A 106 -7.74 -17.87 -12.57
CA GLU A 106 -8.43 -18.80 -11.67
C GLU A 106 -9.51 -18.09 -10.85
N ALA A 107 -9.18 -16.92 -10.27
CA ALA A 107 -10.12 -16.16 -9.45
C ALA A 107 -11.35 -15.71 -10.25
N ILE A 108 -11.17 -15.27 -11.50
CA ILE A 108 -12.28 -14.91 -12.39
C ILE A 108 -13.17 -16.11 -12.67
N LEU A 109 -12.61 -17.21 -13.17
CA LEU A 109 -13.38 -18.39 -13.57
C LEU A 109 -14.16 -18.96 -12.38
N ARG A 110 -13.50 -19.12 -11.24
CA ARG A 110 -14.12 -19.62 -10.02
C ARG A 110 -15.20 -18.69 -9.47
N CYS A 111 -14.99 -17.38 -9.46
CA CYS A 111 -16.05 -16.46 -9.03
C CYS A 111 -17.26 -16.47 -9.98
N VAL A 112 -17.00 -16.56 -11.30
CA VAL A 112 -18.05 -16.70 -12.32
C VAL A 112 -18.78 -18.03 -12.18
N GLU A 113 -18.15 -19.10 -11.70
CA GLU A 113 -18.81 -20.39 -11.51
C GLU A 113 -19.54 -20.49 -10.16
N GLU A 114 -18.88 -20.08 -9.06
CA GLU A 114 -19.24 -20.48 -7.68
C GLU A 114 -19.96 -19.38 -6.87
N VAL A 115 -19.80 -18.09 -7.21
CA VAL A 115 -20.46 -17.01 -6.43
C VAL A 115 -21.92 -16.87 -6.83
N ASN A 116 -22.83 -17.06 -5.88
CA ASN A 116 -24.27 -16.95 -6.04
C ASN A 116 -24.71 -15.48 -6.05
N THR A 117 -24.99 -14.95 -7.25
CA THR A 117 -25.41 -13.56 -7.47
C THR A 117 -26.14 -13.48 -8.81
N GLU A 118 -27.09 -12.56 -8.96
CA GLU A 118 -27.81 -12.31 -10.21
C GLU A 118 -26.96 -11.53 -11.23
N ARG A 119 -25.90 -10.86 -10.76
CA ARG A 119 -25.06 -10.00 -11.60
C ARG A 119 -23.58 -10.10 -11.25
N ILE A 120 -22.75 -10.21 -12.28
CA ILE A 120 -21.29 -10.11 -12.21
C ILE A 120 -20.79 -9.09 -13.23
N ILE A 121 -19.93 -8.16 -12.82
CA ILE A 121 -19.18 -7.30 -13.75
C ILE A 121 -17.69 -7.55 -13.56
N LEU A 122 -17.02 -7.92 -14.64
CA LEU A 122 -15.57 -8.09 -14.73
C LEU A 122 -14.97 -6.82 -15.34
N VAL A 123 -14.33 -6.00 -14.53
CA VAL A 123 -13.75 -4.71 -14.96
C VAL A 123 -12.29 -4.91 -15.35
N THR A 124 -11.90 -4.41 -16.53
CA THR A 124 -10.55 -4.64 -17.08
C THR A 124 -10.05 -3.46 -17.91
N SER A 125 -8.72 -3.35 -18.04
CA SER A 125 -8.07 -2.51 -19.06
C SER A 125 -8.17 -3.11 -20.46
N GLY A 126 -8.44 -4.42 -20.56
CA GLY A 126 -8.49 -5.16 -21.82
C GLY A 126 -7.14 -5.66 -22.33
N MET A 127 -6.04 -5.50 -21.57
CA MET A 127 -4.69 -5.94 -22.01
C MET A 127 -4.64 -7.39 -22.49
N TRP A 128 -5.36 -8.29 -21.81
CA TRP A 128 -5.47 -9.70 -22.19
C TRP A 128 -6.10 -9.93 -23.57
N ALA A 129 -6.86 -8.94 -24.07
CA ALA A 129 -7.49 -8.96 -25.38
C ALA A 129 -6.68 -8.24 -26.47
N TYR A 130 -5.39 -7.97 -26.22
CA TYR A 130 -4.49 -7.44 -27.26
C TYR A 130 -4.33 -8.44 -28.42
N ASP A 131 -4.29 -9.74 -28.10
CA ASP A 131 -4.35 -10.84 -29.07
C ASP A 131 -5.79 -11.36 -29.16
N LYS A 132 -6.37 -11.33 -30.37
CA LYS A 132 -7.77 -11.73 -30.59
C LYS A 132 -8.01 -13.21 -30.26
N SER A 133 -7.09 -14.09 -30.63
CA SER A 133 -7.24 -15.54 -30.43
C SER A 133 -7.23 -15.90 -28.94
N LYS A 134 -6.27 -15.34 -28.19
CA LYS A 134 -6.21 -15.52 -26.73
C LYS A 134 -7.43 -14.94 -26.01
N ALA A 135 -7.96 -13.82 -26.53
CA ALA A 135 -9.17 -13.23 -25.99
C ALA A 135 -10.38 -14.17 -26.17
N GLU A 136 -10.52 -14.77 -27.36
CA GLU A 136 -11.59 -15.72 -27.65
C GLU A 136 -11.51 -16.98 -26.78
N GLU A 137 -10.30 -17.52 -26.57
CA GLU A 137 -10.07 -18.66 -25.67
C GLU A 137 -10.56 -18.33 -24.25
N TYR A 138 -10.09 -17.22 -23.69
CA TYR A 138 -10.44 -16.83 -22.33
C TYR A 138 -11.95 -16.51 -22.18
N LEU A 139 -12.56 -15.85 -23.17
CA LEU A 139 -14.01 -15.62 -23.18
C LEU A 139 -14.80 -16.93 -23.24
N SER A 140 -14.31 -17.93 -23.95
CA SER A 140 -14.93 -19.27 -24.02
C SER A 140 -14.89 -19.97 -22.66
N GLU A 141 -13.77 -19.89 -21.94
CA GLU A 141 -13.66 -20.45 -20.57
C GLU A 141 -14.59 -19.74 -19.57
N ILE A 142 -14.77 -18.42 -19.71
CA ILE A 142 -15.76 -17.68 -18.93
C ILE A 142 -17.18 -18.17 -19.27
N GLU A 143 -17.49 -18.35 -20.55
CA GLU A 143 -18.78 -18.89 -20.99
C GLU A 143 -19.05 -20.30 -20.45
N GLU A 144 -18.04 -21.18 -20.44
CA GLU A 144 -18.11 -22.50 -19.82
C GLU A 144 -18.39 -22.41 -18.31
N SER A 145 -17.73 -21.49 -17.62
CA SER A 145 -17.97 -21.23 -16.20
C SER A 145 -19.40 -20.73 -15.95
N ILE A 146 -19.94 -19.88 -16.84
CA ILE A 146 -21.35 -19.44 -16.80
C ILE A 146 -22.31 -20.62 -16.95
N LYS A 147 -22.03 -21.55 -17.88
CA LYS A 147 -22.89 -22.73 -18.14
C LYS A 147 -23.01 -23.67 -16.94
N LYS A 148 -22.00 -23.70 -16.07
CA LYS A 148 -22.01 -24.52 -14.83
C LYS A 148 -22.81 -23.88 -13.69
N ARG A 149 -23.22 -22.62 -13.82
CA ARG A 149 -23.94 -21.91 -12.76
C ARG A 149 -25.34 -22.47 -12.55
N LYS A 150 -25.73 -22.60 -11.27
CA LYS A 150 -27.13 -22.89 -10.89
C LYS A 150 -28.01 -21.65 -10.92
N THR A 151 -27.45 -20.48 -10.60
CA THR A 151 -28.17 -19.21 -10.53
C THR A 151 -28.09 -18.47 -11.85
N LYS A 152 -29.24 -18.09 -12.42
CA LYS A 152 -29.27 -17.27 -13.63
C LYS A 152 -28.60 -15.92 -13.36
N THR A 153 -27.55 -15.64 -14.13
CA THR A 153 -26.64 -14.53 -13.85
C THR A 153 -26.26 -13.81 -15.12
N ARG A 154 -26.35 -12.49 -15.10
CA ARG A 154 -25.78 -11.65 -16.15
C ARG A 154 -24.31 -11.34 -15.83
N VAL A 155 -23.40 -11.84 -16.65
CA VAL A 155 -21.98 -11.53 -16.63
C VAL A 155 -21.67 -10.47 -17.69
N SER A 156 -21.04 -9.37 -17.27
CA SER A 156 -20.60 -8.31 -18.18
C SER A 156 -19.10 -8.09 -18.10
N ILE A 157 -18.42 -8.11 -19.25
CA ILE A 157 -17.06 -7.59 -19.36
C ILE A 157 -17.15 -6.08 -19.52
N ARG A 158 -16.51 -5.30 -18.63
CA ARG A 158 -16.49 -3.83 -18.71
C ARG A 158 -15.08 -3.33 -18.97
N VAL A 159 -14.84 -2.84 -20.18
CA VAL A 159 -13.53 -2.36 -20.61
C VAL A 159 -13.45 -0.85 -20.52
N SER A 160 -12.36 -0.35 -19.94
CA SER A 160 -12.10 1.09 -19.82
C SER A 160 -11.28 1.61 -20.99
N ILE A 161 -11.88 2.50 -21.79
CA ILE A 161 -11.26 3.15 -22.95
C ILE A 161 -10.91 4.58 -22.57
N SER A 162 -9.62 4.90 -22.61
CA SER A 162 -9.10 6.23 -22.33
C SER A 162 -7.78 6.48 -23.05
N SER A 163 -7.53 7.75 -23.31
CA SER A 163 -6.29 8.28 -23.89
C SER A 163 -5.05 7.81 -23.13
N SER A 164 -5.16 7.76 -21.80
CA SER A 164 -4.19 7.16 -20.90
C SER A 164 -3.84 5.71 -21.26
N HIS A 165 -4.80 4.79 -21.26
CA HIS A 165 -4.51 3.37 -21.59
C HIS A 165 -4.06 3.19 -23.04
N SER A 166 -4.55 4.03 -23.94
CA SER A 166 -4.23 4.03 -25.36
C SER A 166 -2.76 4.27 -25.68
N ILE A 167 -1.99 4.89 -24.77
CA ILE A 167 -0.53 5.05 -24.92
C ILE A 167 0.17 3.69 -25.11
N LYS A 168 -0.30 2.64 -24.43
CA LYS A 168 0.27 1.29 -24.50
C LYS A 168 -0.60 0.31 -25.27
N LEU A 169 -1.90 0.29 -24.98
CA LEU A 169 -2.81 -0.71 -25.54
C LEU A 169 -3.31 -0.37 -26.95
N LYS A 170 -3.25 0.92 -27.32
CA LYS A 170 -3.80 1.45 -28.58
C LYS A 170 -5.27 1.01 -28.76
N HIS A 171 -5.67 0.72 -29.99
CA HIS A 171 -7.03 0.30 -30.36
C HIS A 171 -7.29 -1.20 -30.16
N HIS A 172 -6.24 -2.03 -29.99
CA HIS A 172 -6.34 -3.48 -30.14
C HIS A 172 -7.39 -4.12 -29.22
N PRO A 173 -7.42 -3.89 -27.89
CA PRO A 173 -8.43 -4.51 -27.04
C PRO A 173 -9.86 -4.12 -27.40
N LEU A 174 -10.10 -2.85 -27.72
CA LEU A 174 -11.43 -2.36 -28.08
C LEU A 174 -11.93 -3.04 -29.35
N VAL A 175 -11.12 -2.99 -30.41
CA VAL A 175 -11.49 -3.53 -31.73
C VAL A 175 -11.70 -5.03 -31.65
N ASN A 176 -10.77 -5.76 -31.03
CA ASN A 176 -10.87 -7.20 -30.88
C ASN A 176 -12.13 -7.60 -30.10
N LEU A 177 -12.39 -6.97 -28.96
CA LEU A 177 -13.55 -7.32 -28.14
C LEU A 177 -14.88 -6.95 -28.82
N LEU A 178 -14.97 -5.80 -29.50
CA LEU A 178 -16.18 -5.46 -30.25
C LEU A 178 -16.46 -6.49 -31.34
N GLN A 179 -15.45 -6.90 -32.11
CA GLN A 179 -15.59 -7.92 -33.15
C GLN A 179 -15.97 -9.28 -32.56
N ILE A 180 -15.28 -9.76 -31.53
CA ILE A 180 -15.57 -11.07 -30.92
C ILE A 180 -17.01 -11.10 -30.41
N PHE A 181 -17.46 -10.05 -29.71
CA PHE A 181 -18.81 -10.00 -29.18
C PHE A 181 -19.87 -9.82 -30.27
N GLU A 182 -19.58 -9.07 -31.33
CA GLU A 182 -20.45 -8.95 -32.50
C GLU A 182 -20.61 -10.30 -33.22
N ASP A 183 -19.51 -11.03 -33.40
CA ASP A 183 -19.48 -12.30 -34.13
C ASP A 183 -20.12 -13.45 -33.33
N LYS A 184 -19.82 -13.57 -32.03
CA LYS A 184 -20.18 -14.75 -31.21
C LYS A 184 -21.28 -14.50 -30.18
N TYR A 185 -21.41 -13.28 -29.66
CA TYR A 185 -22.20 -12.99 -28.45
C TYR A 185 -23.29 -11.93 -28.65
N LYS A 186 -23.56 -11.49 -29.88
CA LYS A 186 -24.46 -10.35 -30.14
C LYS A 186 -25.86 -10.50 -29.56
N ASP A 187 -26.39 -11.72 -29.56
CA ASP A 187 -27.74 -12.05 -29.09
C ASP A 187 -27.75 -12.61 -27.66
N ASN A 188 -26.57 -12.72 -27.03
CA ASN A 188 -26.43 -13.26 -25.69
C ASN A 188 -26.80 -12.18 -24.63
N LYS A 189 -27.84 -12.44 -23.84
CA LYS A 189 -28.33 -11.53 -22.80
C LYS A 189 -27.66 -11.74 -21.45
N ASP A 190 -27.08 -12.92 -21.25
CA ASP A 190 -26.47 -13.34 -19.99
C ASP A 190 -24.94 -13.17 -20.01
N PHE A 191 -24.31 -13.03 -21.20
CA PHE A 191 -22.90 -12.68 -21.36
C PHE A 191 -22.73 -11.49 -22.31
N THR A 192 -22.27 -10.35 -21.77
CA THR A 192 -22.36 -9.05 -22.44
C THR A 192 -21.06 -8.25 -22.37
N LEU A 193 -20.85 -7.35 -23.33
CA LEU A 193 -19.80 -6.34 -23.29
C LEU A 193 -20.37 -4.99 -22.85
N GLN A 194 -19.58 -4.26 -22.07
CA GLN A 194 -19.80 -2.87 -21.70
C GLN A 194 -18.51 -2.08 -21.90
N LEU A 195 -18.66 -0.82 -22.28
CA LEU A 195 -17.53 0.10 -22.38
C LEU A 195 -17.62 1.19 -21.32
N LYS A 196 -16.47 1.73 -20.94
CA LYS A 196 -16.35 2.80 -19.97
C LYS A 196 -15.42 3.87 -20.52
N ILE A 197 -15.89 5.10 -20.61
CA ILE A 197 -15.11 6.27 -21.02
C ILE A 197 -15.15 7.35 -19.94
N PHE A 198 -14.31 8.38 -20.12
CA PHE A 198 -14.25 9.54 -19.25
C PHE A 198 -14.73 10.81 -19.97
N ASN A 199 -15.34 11.71 -19.22
CA ASN A 199 -15.84 12.96 -19.76
C ASN A 199 -14.69 13.82 -20.30
N GLY A 200 -14.77 14.19 -21.58
CA GLY A 200 -13.71 14.94 -22.29
C GLY A 200 -12.66 14.07 -22.98
N ASP A 201 -12.77 12.74 -22.90
CA ASP A 201 -11.89 11.81 -23.60
C ASP A 201 -12.53 11.35 -24.92
N ASN A 202 -11.87 11.61 -26.06
CA ASN A 202 -12.37 11.30 -27.41
C ASN A 202 -11.85 9.96 -27.97
N THR A 203 -11.04 9.22 -27.21
CA THR A 203 -10.33 8.02 -27.68
C THR A 203 -11.27 6.97 -28.29
N LEU A 204 -12.45 6.77 -27.70
CA LEU A 204 -13.43 5.84 -28.23
C LEU A 204 -13.90 6.27 -29.62
N GLU A 205 -14.27 7.54 -29.81
CA GLU A 205 -14.74 8.04 -31.09
C GLU A 205 -13.66 7.97 -32.17
N ASP A 206 -12.41 8.26 -31.81
CA ASP A 206 -11.27 8.18 -32.72
C ASP A 206 -11.07 6.76 -33.24
N TYR A 207 -11.12 5.76 -32.35
CA TYR A 207 -11.04 4.35 -32.74
C TYR A 207 -12.26 3.88 -33.54
N LEU A 208 -13.46 4.33 -33.18
CA LEU A 208 -14.66 3.99 -33.95
C LEU A 208 -14.57 4.53 -35.38
N LYS A 209 -14.15 5.79 -35.58
CA LYS A 209 -13.96 6.39 -36.91
C LYS A 209 -12.92 5.66 -37.74
N GLN A 210 -11.84 5.20 -37.11
CA GLN A 210 -10.73 4.57 -37.82
C GLN A 210 -11.01 3.11 -38.19
N PHE A 211 -11.69 2.36 -37.34
CA PHE A 211 -11.79 0.90 -37.47
C PHE A 211 -13.20 0.37 -37.77
N PHE A 212 -14.24 1.20 -37.71
CA PHE A 212 -15.63 0.79 -37.96
C PHE A 212 -16.26 1.70 -39.03
N LYS A 213 -16.68 1.10 -40.16
CA LYS A 213 -17.17 1.82 -41.34
C LYS A 213 -18.47 2.58 -41.06
N ASN A 214 -19.44 1.92 -40.43
CA ASN A 214 -20.72 2.50 -40.05
C ASN A 214 -21.01 2.18 -38.57
N TYR A 215 -21.29 3.20 -37.78
CA TYR A 215 -21.73 3.05 -36.41
C TYR A 215 -22.65 4.21 -36.00
N ARG A 216 -23.50 3.98 -35.00
CA ARG A 216 -24.37 5.00 -34.40
C ARG A 216 -24.08 5.11 -32.91
N LEU A 217 -23.83 6.34 -32.44
CA LEU A 217 -23.60 6.65 -31.04
C LEU A 217 -24.72 7.56 -30.52
N GLU A 218 -25.56 7.04 -29.62
CA GLU A 218 -26.75 7.74 -29.12
C GLU A 218 -26.65 8.00 -27.62
N LYS A 219 -27.06 9.19 -27.16
CA LYS A 219 -27.18 9.47 -25.72
C LYS A 219 -28.33 8.67 -25.13
N PHE A 220 -28.02 7.82 -24.16
CA PHE A 220 -28.93 6.82 -23.60
C PHE A 220 -29.14 7.00 -22.08
N GLY A 221 -29.59 8.19 -21.69
CA GLY A 221 -29.96 8.52 -20.31
C GLY A 221 -28.84 9.14 -19.45
N LYS A 222 -29.26 9.77 -18.35
CA LYS A 222 -28.41 10.51 -17.41
C LYS A 222 -28.82 10.16 -15.99
N ASN A 223 -27.85 9.92 -15.10
CA ASN A 223 -28.06 9.60 -13.69
C ASN A 223 -29.12 8.50 -13.46
N LYS A 224 -29.03 7.40 -14.21
CA LYS A 224 -29.92 6.23 -14.08
C LYS A 224 -29.13 4.99 -13.69
N SER A 225 -29.79 4.00 -13.09
CA SER A 225 -29.24 2.65 -12.93
C SER A 225 -29.45 1.80 -14.18
N ASP A 226 -28.54 0.84 -14.42
CA ASP A 226 -28.55 -0.10 -15.57
C ASP A 226 -29.14 -1.45 -15.16
N ASP A 227 -29.77 -1.45 -14.00
CA ASP A 227 -30.40 -2.58 -13.39
C ASP A 227 -31.70 -2.11 -12.72
N ASN A 228 -32.72 -2.94 -12.81
CA ASN A 228 -34.04 -2.65 -12.27
C ASN A 228 -34.23 -3.24 -10.86
N PHE A 229 -33.26 -4.03 -10.37
CA PHE A 229 -33.30 -4.69 -9.07
C PHE A 229 -32.32 -4.06 -8.08
N MET A 230 -31.11 -3.73 -8.55
CA MET A 230 -30.04 -3.15 -7.73
C MET A 230 -29.64 -1.76 -8.24
N ILE A 231 -29.98 -0.70 -7.50
CA ILE A 231 -29.81 0.68 -7.98
C ILE A 231 -28.36 1.13 -7.81
N LYS A 232 -27.56 1.02 -8.87
CA LYS A 232 -26.26 1.71 -9.01
C LYS A 232 -26.33 2.79 -10.08
N VAL A 233 -26.28 4.06 -9.67
CA VAL A 233 -26.45 5.20 -10.58
C VAL A 233 -25.18 5.45 -11.38
N MET A 234 -25.32 5.51 -12.70
CA MET A 234 -24.24 5.95 -13.60
C MET A 234 -24.47 7.40 -14.05
N PRO A 235 -23.42 8.24 -14.11
CA PRO A 235 -23.57 9.66 -14.43
C PRO A 235 -24.18 9.91 -15.81
N TRP A 236 -23.62 9.25 -16.82
CA TRP A 236 -24.01 9.41 -18.22
C TRP A 236 -23.87 8.09 -18.95
N ARG A 237 -24.72 7.88 -19.97
CA ARG A 237 -24.68 6.70 -20.82
C ARG A 237 -24.82 7.04 -22.28
N LEU A 238 -24.08 6.31 -23.09
CA LEU A 238 -24.25 6.25 -24.53
C LEU A 238 -24.58 4.82 -24.93
N LYS A 239 -25.20 4.65 -26.08
CA LYS A 239 -25.39 3.37 -26.74
C LYS A 239 -24.65 3.42 -28.07
N LEU A 240 -23.68 2.53 -28.24
CA LEU A 240 -23.05 2.25 -29.53
C LEU A 240 -23.87 1.18 -30.23
N THR A 241 -24.20 1.38 -31.51
CA THR A 241 -24.79 0.37 -32.38
C THR A 241 -23.93 0.24 -33.64
N LEU A 242 -23.47 -0.97 -33.94
CA LEU A 242 -22.69 -1.29 -35.14
C LEU A 242 -23.61 -1.60 -36.33
N GLU A 243 -23.04 -1.69 -37.53
CA GLU A 243 -23.77 -1.97 -38.77
C GLU A 243 -24.56 -3.29 -38.73
N SER A 244 -24.04 -4.32 -38.04
CA SER A 244 -24.72 -5.60 -37.85
C SER A 244 -25.99 -5.52 -36.99
N GLY A 245 -26.24 -4.38 -36.35
CA GLY A 245 -27.26 -4.22 -35.31
C GLY A 245 -26.78 -4.56 -33.90
N TYR A 246 -25.56 -5.09 -33.73
CA TYR A 246 -24.98 -5.32 -32.40
C TYR A 246 -24.86 -3.99 -31.62
N SER A 247 -25.18 -4.01 -30.33
CA SER A 247 -25.15 -2.80 -29.52
C SER A 247 -24.53 -2.97 -28.15
N VAL A 248 -23.78 -1.94 -27.74
CA VAL A 248 -23.01 -1.93 -26.50
C VAL A 248 -23.33 -0.67 -25.69
N ILE A 249 -23.53 -0.86 -24.38
CA ILE A 249 -23.73 0.26 -23.46
C ILE A 249 -22.37 0.83 -23.06
N ILE A 250 -22.26 2.15 -23.16
CA ILE A 250 -21.07 2.91 -22.77
C ILE A 250 -21.41 3.76 -21.56
N GLY A 251 -20.72 3.52 -20.45
CA GLY A 251 -20.74 4.42 -19.30
C GLY A 251 -19.77 5.56 -19.47
N CYS A 252 -20.18 6.80 -19.21
CA CYS A 252 -19.27 7.96 -19.17
C CYS A 252 -19.14 8.48 -17.72
N SER A 253 -17.90 8.56 -17.22
CA SER A 253 -17.57 8.99 -15.85
C SER A 253 -16.86 10.32 -15.77
N ARG A 254 -16.94 10.90 -14.57
CA ARG A 254 -16.16 12.09 -14.22
C ARG A 254 -14.70 11.70 -14.11
N VAL A 255 -13.81 12.61 -14.48
CA VAL A 255 -12.38 12.48 -14.27
C VAL A 255 -12.08 12.93 -12.84
N PHE A 256 -11.51 12.02 -12.05
CA PHE A 256 -10.95 12.31 -10.73
C PHE A 256 -9.46 12.56 -10.88
N ASP A 257 -8.89 13.36 -9.99
CA ASP A 257 -7.46 13.71 -9.98
C ASP A 257 -6.83 13.16 -8.70
N PRO A 258 -6.56 11.84 -8.64
CA PRO A 258 -6.14 11.17 -7.42
C PRO A 258 -4.70 11.52 -7.04
N SER A 259 -4.49 11.89 -5.78
CA SER A 259 -3.17 12.01 -5.16
C SER A 259 -3.31 11.74 -3.66
N LEU A 260 -2.41 10.96 -3.06
CA LEU A 260 -2.37 10.76 -1.61
C LEU A 260 -1.67 11.91 -0.88
N ARG A 261 -1.08 12.84 -1.62
CA ARG A 261 -0.28 13.95 -1.12
C ARG A 261 -0.71 15.30 -1.74
N PRO A 262 -2.02 15.63 -1.81
CA PRO A 262 -2.43 16.91 -2.34
C PRO A 262 -1.86 18.03 -1.46
N ASP A 263 -1.32 19.08 -2.08
CA ASP A 263 -0.89 20.26 -1.35
C ASP A 263 -2.12 21.06 -0.90
N LEU A 264 -2.43 21.02 0.40
CA LEU A 264 -3.59 21.73 0.95
C LEU A 264 -3.38 23.25 1.02
N LEU A 265 -2.17 23.74 0.74
CA LEU A 265 -1.85 25.15 0.63
C LEU A 265 -2.26 25.72 -0.74
N ASP A 266 -2.32 24.90 -1.80
CA ASP A 266 -2.85 25.28 -3.12
C ASP A 266 -4.38 25.23 -3.16
N ARG A 267 -5.01 26.28 -2.61
CA ARG A 267 -6.47 26.40 -2.55
C ARG A 267 -7.17 26.27 -3.92
N LYS A 268 -6.51 26.64 -5.03
CA LYS A 268 -7.14 26.62 -6.36
C LYS A 268 -7.25 25.19 -6.88
N SER A 269 -6.17 24.41 -6.79
CA SER A 269 -6.18 23.00 -7.16
C SER A 269 -7.18 22.20 -6.32
N ILE A 270 -7.15 22.40 -4.99
CA ILE A 270 -8.03 21.71 -4.05
C ILE A 270 -9.53 21.94 -4.35
N LYS A 271 -9.92 23.19 -4.65
CA LYS A 271 -11.33 23.50 -4.93
C LYS A 271 -11.89 22.68 -6.08
N LYS A 272 -11.14 22.57 -7.18
CA LYS A 272 -11.55 21.80 -8.37
C LYS A 272 -11.81 20.33 -8.02
N THR A 273 -10.92 19.73 -7.26
CA THR A 273 -11.01 18.32 -6.86
C THR A 273 -12.19 18.06 -5.93
N ILE A 274 -12.41 18.95 -4.95
CA ILE A 274 -13.54 18.88 -4.02
C ILE A 274 -14.90 18.98 -4.74
N ASP A 275 -15.00 19.85 -5.75
CA ASP A 275 -16.24 20.03 -6.52
C ASP A 275 -16.61 18.75 -7.30
N VAL A 276 -15.62 18.08 -7.90
CA VAL A 276 -15.81 16.79 -8.57
C VAL A 276 -16.27 15.73 -7.56
N TYR A 277 -15.58 15.63 -6.42
CA TYR A 277 -15.90 14.68 -5.35
C TYR A 277 -17.34 14.83 -4.85
N ASN A 278 -17.73 16.05 -4.45
CA ASN A 278 -19.07 16.33 -3.92
C ASN A 278 -20.15 16.07 -4.96
N LYS A 279 -19.92 16.45 -6.22
CA LYS A 279 -20.88 16.24 -7.32
C LYS A 279 -21.10 14.76 -7.57
N ASP A 280 -20.05 13.95 -7.56
CA ASP A 280 -20.16 12.51 -7.75
C ASP A 280 -20.88 11.85 -6.57
N LEU A 281 -20.48 12.14 -5.34
CA LEU A 281 -21.08 11.52 -4.15
C LEU A 281 -22.58 11.84 -4.03
N LYS A 282 -22.98 13.07 -4.38
CA LYS A 282 -24.40 13.45 -4.47
C LYS A 282 -25.15 12.66 -5.55
N GLN A 283 -24.63 12.67 -6.78
CA GLN A 283 -25.38 12.19 -7.95
C GLN A 283 -25.35 10.66 -8.09
N SER A 284 -24.25 10.02 -7.67
CA SER A 284 -24.04 8.58 -7.83
C SER A 284 -24.53 7.79 -6.62
N GLN A 285 -24.51 8.37 -5.42
CA GLN A 285 -24.70 7.66 -4.15
C GLN A 285 -25.69 8.34 -3.19
N ASN A 286 -26.20 9.53 -3.53
CA ASN A 286 -27.02 10.35 -2.63
C ASN A 286 -26.41 10.45 -1.20
N TYR A 287 -25.08 10.61 -1.12
CA TYR A 287 -24.31 10.67 0.14
C TYR A 287 -24.30 9.40 1.01
N ASN A 288 -24.76 8.25 0.51
CA ASN A 288 -24.82 6.99 1.26
C ASN A 288 -24.00 5.88 0.56
N PRO A 289 -22.65 5.94 0.64
CA PRO A 289 -21.80 5.02 -0.11
C PRO A 289 -21.79 3.58 0.43
N SER A 290 -22.14 3.35 1.71
CA SER A 290 -21.97 2.03 2.36
C SER A 290 -23.15 1.09 2.19
N ILE A 291 -24.22 1.52 1.51
CA ILE A 291 -25.46 0.76 1.34
C ILE A 291 -25.87 0.73 -0.12
N ILE A 292 -26.61 -0.30 -0.49
CA ILE A 292 -27.25 -0.40 -1.79
C ILE A 292 -28.75 -0.59 -1.63
N TYR A 293 -29.52 0.18 -2.39
CA TYR A 293 -30.97 0.11 -2.38
C TYR A 293 -31.45 -0.91 -3.40
N ASN A 294 -32.25 -1.87 -2.93
CA ASN A 294 -33.00 -2.73 -3.82
C ASN A 294 -34.28 -2.02 -4.30
N SER A 295 -34.82 -2.46 -5.43
CA SER A 295 -36.03 -1.85 -6.02
C SER A 295 -37.31 -2.03 -5.21
N LYS A 296 -37.28 -2.85 -4.15
CA LYS A 296 -38.39 -3.12 -3.22
C LYS A 296 -38.24 -2.37 -1.88
N GLY A 297 -37.25 -1.50 -1.74
CA GLY A 297 -37.04 -0.65 -0.56
C GLY A 297 -36.20 -1.26 0.57
N GLY A 298 -35.80 -2.53 0.48
CA GLY A 298 -34.79 -3.10 1.37
C GLY A 298 -33.39 -2.61 1.00
N HIS A 299 -32.47 -2.57 1.96
CA HIS A 299 -31.08 -2.18 1.71
C HIS A 299 -30.13 -3.27 2.17
N GLY A 300 -29.15 -3.59 1.31
CA GLY A 300 -28.00 -4.39 1.66
C GLY A 300 -26.77 -3.51 1.82
N LEU A 301 -25.63 -4.12 2.09
CA LEU A 301 -24.38 -3.40 2.28
C LEU A 301 -23.57 -3.35 0.98
N ASP A 302 -22.86 -2.25 0.74
CA ASP A 302 -21.88 -2.13 -0.35
C ASP A 302 -20.49 -2.42 0.22
N TRP A 303 -20.02 -3.65 0.06
CA TRP A 303 -18.75 -4.13 0.56
C TRP A 303 -17.61 -3.85 -0.42
N ILE A 304 -16.44 -3.53 0.13
CA ILE A 304 -15.17 -3.54 -0.58
C ILE A 304 -14.26 -4.58 0.05
N VAL A 305 -13.69 -5.46 -0.78
CA VAL A 305 -12.67 -6.44 -0.41
C VAL A 305 -11.43 -6.15 -1.24
N GLU A 306 -10.34 -5.77 -0.59
CA GLU A 306 -9.11 -5.34 -1.26
C GLU A 306 -8.14 -6.50 -1.48
N TYR A 307 -7.13 -6.30 -2.32
CA TYR A 307 -6.13 -7.30 -2.71
C TYR A 307 -5.26 -7.84 -1.57
N ASN A 308 -5.28 -7.19 -0.41
CA ASN A 308 -4.63 -7.65 0.83
C ASN A 308 -5.60 -8.35 1.80
N GLY A 309 -6.83 -8.64 1.34
CA GLY A 309 -7.89 -9.30 2.10
C GLY A 309 -8.65 -8.41 3.07
N ASN A 310 -8.26 -7.14 3.24
CA ASN A 310 -9.00 -6.23 4.09
C ASN A 310 -10.42 -6.02 3.56
N VAL A 311 -11.40 -5.99 4.45
CA VAL A 311 -12.82 -5.88 4.11
C VAL A 311 -13.52 -4.85 4.98
N CYS A 312 -14.35 -4.01 4.35
CA CYS A 312 -15.25 -3.08 5.04
C CYS A 312 -16.40 -2.69 4.10
N THR A 313 -17.39 -1.94 4.59
CA THR A 313 -18.32 -1.26 3.69
C THR A 313 -17.66 -0.06 3.03
N TRP A 314 -18.08 0.31 1.82
CA TRP A 314 -17.41 1.31 1.01
C TRP A 314 -17.31 2.67 1.74
N GLN A 315 -16.12 3.28 1.70
CA GLN A 315 -15.71 4.47 2.46
C GLN A 315 -15.65 4.32 3.99
N ASN A 316 -15.70 3.09 4.51
CA ASN A 316 -15.84 2.82 5.94
C ASN A 316 -14.64 2.12 6.59
N ARG A 317 -13.49 2.10 5.92
CA ARG A 317 -12.24 1.59 6.48
C ARG A 317 -11.84 2.42 7.71
N VAL A 318 -11.65 1.75 8.85
CA VAL A 318 -11.18 2.35 10.11
C VAL A 318 -10.01 1.52 10.64
N GLN A 319 -8.91 2.17 11.04
CA GLN A 319 -7.63 1.53 11.32
C GLN A 319 -7.62 0.66 12.59
N ASP A 320 -8.39 1.03 13.62
CA ASP A 320 -8.48 0.27 14.88
C ASP A 320 -9.52 -0.86 14.85
N ASN A 321 -10.29 -0.97 13.77
CA ASN A 321 -11.25 -2.05 13.51
C ASN A 321 -11.04 -2.63 12.10
N LEU A 322 -9.77 -2.92 11.77
CA LEU A 322 -9.40 -3.42 10.45
C LEU A 322 -9.75 -4.91 10.33
N LEU A 323 -10.85 -5.20 9.65
CA LEU A 323 -11.34 -6.55 9.37
C LEU A 323 -10.68 -7.12 8.11
N ASN A 324 -10.47 -8.43 8.06
CA ASN A 324 -9.76 -9.09 6.97
C ASN A 324 -10.26 -10.52 6.74
N ILE A 325 -10.59 -10.87 5.49
CA ILE A 325 -11.17 -12.16 5.11
C ILE A 325 -10.28 -13.36 5.44
N TYR A 326 -8.97 -13.16 5.62
CA TYR A 326 -8.05 -14.22 6.02
C TYR A 326 -8.22 -14.65 7.49
N GLU A 327 -8.77 -13.79 8.35
CA GLU A 327 -8.98 -14.10 9.79
C GLU A 327 -10.46 -14.03 10.21
N ASP A 328 -11.25 -13.19 9.55
CA ASP A 328 -12.62 -12.87 9.92
C ASP A 328 -13.60 -13.42 8.87
N ASP A 329 -14.49 -14.30 9.29
CA ASP A 329 -15.58 -14.77 8.44
C ASP A 329 -16.68 -13.71 8.28
N TYR A 330 -17.64 -13.98 7.39
CA TYR A 330 -18.73 -13.03 7.12
C TYR A 330 -19.50 -12.63 8.38
N ASP A 331 -19.83 -13.58 9.24
CA ASP A 331 -20.68 -13.33 10.41
C ASP A 331 -19.98 -12.38 11.39
N LYS A 332 -18.67 -12.58 11.61
CA LYS A 332 -17.85 -11.66 12.39
C LYS A 332 -17.72 -10.29 11.71
N VAL A 333 -17.42 -10.26 10.41
CA VAL A 333 -17.26 -8.99 9.66
C VAL A 333 -18.55 -8.17 9.72
N PHE A 334 -19.70 -8.81 9.51
CA PHE A 334 -21.01 -8.17 9.59
C PHE A 334 -21.27 -7.64 11.00
N ASP A 335 -21.10 -8.47 12.03
CA ASP A 335 -21.38 -8.11 13.42
C ASP A 335 -20.51 -6.96 13.92
N GLU A 336 -19.21 -6.97 13.64
CA GLU A 336 -18.29 -5.88 13.99
C GLU A 336 -18.61 -4.60 13.19
N THR A 337 -19.02 -4.73 11.92
CA THR A 337 -19.41 -3.58 11.08
C THR A 337 -20.64 -2.86 11.62
N ILE A 338 -21.64 -3.58 12.13
CA ILE A 338 -22.87 -2.96 12.65
C ILE A 338 -22.77 -2.61 14.13
N SER A 339 -21.77 -3.12 14.86
CA SER A 339 -21.57 -2.85 16.29
C SER A 339 -20.63 -1.69 16.57
N ASP A 340 -19.79 -1.29 15.62
CA ASP A 340 -18.95 -0.11 15.77
C ASP A 340 -19.71 1.18 15.41
N LEU A 341 -19.74 2.14 16.35
CA LEU A 341 -20.40 3.45 16.20
C LEU A 341 -19.90 4.20 14.96
N MET A 342 -18.61 4.11 14.68
CA MET A 342 -18.02 4.81 13.54
C MET A 342 -18.60 4.28 12.24
N THR A 343 -18.62 2.96 12.09
CA THR A 343 -19.07 2.29 10.88
C THR A 343 -20.58 2.36 10.71
N LEU A 344 -21.35 2.05 11.77
CA LEU A 344 -22.80 2.05 11.74
C LEU A 344 -23.36 3.45 11.46
N SER A 345 -22.80 4.51 12.06
CA SER A 345 -23.31 5.86 11.84
C SER A 345 -23.17 6.35 10.40
N LEU A 346 -22.19 5.86 9.63
CA LEU A 346 -22.14 6.14 8.19
C LEU A 346 -23.20 5.35 7.42
N ILE A 347 -23.42 4.09 7.78
CA ILE A 347 -24.46 3.25 7.17
C ILE A 347 -25.84 3.88 7.38
N GLU A 348 -26.13 4.38 8.58
CA GLU A 348 -27.44 4.93 8.93
C GLU A 348 -27.64 6.41 8.54
N LYS A 349 -26.61 7.25 8.66
CA LYS A 349 -26.74 8.71 8.52
C LYS A 349 -25.96 9.31 7.35
N GLY A 350 -25.16 8.51 6.64
CA GLY A 350 -24.46 8.92 5.43
C GLY A 350 -23.26 9.85 5.66
N SER A 351 -22.58 10.19 4.56
CA SER A 351 -21.30 10.91 4.59
C SER A 351 -21.44 12.34 5.14
N LYS A 352 -22.60 12.99 4.94
CA LYS A 352 -22.82 14.37 5.37
C LYS A 352 -22.89 14.51 6.88
N TYR A 353 -23.50 13.54 7.56
CA TYR A 353 -23.47 13.47 9.01
C TYR A 353 -22.02 13.33 9.51
N ARG A 354 -21.25 12.43 8.88
CA ARG A 354 -19.85 12.20 9.24
C ARG A 354 -18.99 13.45 9.06
N GLU A 355 -19.07 14.07 7.88
CA GLU A 355 -18.37 15.30 7.53
C GLU A 355 -18.70 16.45 8.50
N LYS A 356 -19.98 16.58 8.89
CA LYS A 356 -20.44 17.63 9.83
C LYS A 356 -19.74 17.51 11.18
N ILE A 357 -19.74 16.32 11.78
CA ILE A 357 -19.13 16.09 13.10
C ILE A 357 -17.62 16.35 13.06
N ILE A 358 -16.91 15.82 12.07
CA ILE A 358 -15.45 16.01 11.98
C ILE A 358 -15.13 17.50 11.77
N SER A 359 -15.94 18.22 10.98
CA SER A 359 -15.76 19.66 10.76
C SER A 359 -15.97 20.50 12.03
N GLU A 360 -16.54 19.95 13.10
CA GLU A 360 -16.65 20.67 14.37
C GLU A 360 -15.29 20.94 15.02
N VAL A 361 -14.32 20.05 14.79
CA VAL A 361 -12.97 20.10 15.37
C VAL A 361 -11.84 20.18 14.34
N SER A 362 -12.00 19.60 13.15
CA SER A 362 -11.04 19.70 12.05
C SER A 362 -11.71 19.72 10.66
N PRO A 363 -12.14 20.91 10.18
CA PRO A 363 -12.60 21.09 8.80
C PRO A 363 -11.52 20.74 7.76
N LYS A 364 -10.25 20.85 8.15
CA LYS A 364 -9.10 20.52 7.32
C LYS A 364 -9.09 19.03 6.95
N THR A 365 -9.34 18.13 7.89
CA THR A 365 -9.39 16.69 7.61
C THR A 365 -10.48 16.32 6.59
N VAL A 366 -11.63 16.99 6.63
CA VAL A 366 -12.69 16.82 5.61
C VAL A 366 -12.25 17.35 4.25
N THR A 367 -11.47 18.43 4.22
CA THR A 367 -10.88 18.99 3.00
C THR A 367 -9.85 18.02 2.42
N LEU A 368 -8.95 17.47 3.24
CA LEU A 368 -7.95 16.47 2.87
C LEU A 368 -8.61 15.25 2.22
N MET A 369 -9.58 14.63 2.90
CA MET A 369 -10.27 13.45 2.41
C MET A 369 -10.82 13.65 0.99
N LYS A 370 -11.41 14.83 0.72
CA LYS A 370 -11.98 15.14 -0.60
C LYS A 370 -10.91 15.50 -1.63
N ALA A 371 -9.86 16.20 -1.20
CA ALA A 371 -8.71 16.59 -2.00
C ALA A 371 -7.92 15.40 -2.53
N VAL A 372 -7.82 14.32 -1.75
CA VAL A 372 -7.15 13.09 -2.18
C VAL A 372 -7.85 12.45 -3.39
N SER A 373 -9.14 12.72 -3.57
CA SER A 373 -9.92 12.30 -4.73
C SER A 373 -10.03 10.78 -4.93
N ILE A 374 -9.68 9.99 -3.90
CA ILE A 374 -9.80 8.52 -3.87
C ILE A 374 -10.81 8.16 -2.81
N ARG A 375 -12.00 7.76 -3.24
CA ARG A 375 -13.14 7.56 -2.34
C ARG A 375 -12.95 6.38 -1.39
N ASP A 376 -12.27 5.34 -1.84
CA ASP A 376 -12.05 4.12 -1.06
C ASP A 376 -11.28 4.42 0.24
N TYR A 377 -10.48 5.51 0.25
CA TYR A 377 -9.62 5.93 1.35
C TYR A 377 -10.31 6.93 2.29
N ALA A 378 -11.57 7.29 2.04
CA ALA A 378 -12.24 8.36 2.78
C ALA A 378 -12.30 8.09 4.29
N GLY A 379 -12.63 6.86 4.69
CA GLY A 379 -12.59 6.44 6.09
C GLY A 379 -11.18 6.55 6.68
N THR A 380 -10.18 5.99 5.99
CA THR A 380 -8.77 6.03 6.40
C THR A 380 -8.30 7.45 6.69
N LEU A 381 -8.55 8.38 5.76
CA LEU A 381 -8.08 9.77 5.86
C LEU A 381 -8.82 10.56 6.92
N LEU A 382 -10.13 10.32 7.09
CA LEU A 382 -10.92 11.00 8.11
C LEU A 382 -10.53 10.61 9.53
N PHE A 383 -10.04 9.38 9.69
CA PHE A 383 -9.84 8.75 10.99
C PHE A 383 -8.39 8.36 11.28
N GLU A 384 -7.44 8.92 10.53
CA GLU A 384 -6.02 8.70 10.81
C GLU A 384 -5.62 9.19 12.22
N ASP A 385 -6.12 10.37 12.63
CA ASP A 385 -5.89 10.94 13.95
C ASP A 385 -6.79 10.28 15.02
N GLU A 386 -6.17 9.64 16.01
CA GLU A 386 -6.85 8.98 17.13
C GLU A 386 -7.76 9.92 17.93
N LYS A 387 -7.39 11.20 18.06
CA LYS A 387 -8.16 12.20 18.77
C LYS A 387 -9.45 12.55 18.03
N ILE A 388 -9.38 12.64 16.68
CA ILE A 388 -10.55 12.82 15.83
C ILE A 388 -11.47 11.59 15.92
N ARG A 389 -10.91 10.37 15.90
CA ARG A 389 -11.68 9.14 16.10
C ARG A 389 -12.47 9.14 17.40
N LEU A 390 -11.84 9.48 18.53
CA LEU A 390 -12.54 9.53 19.80
C LEU A 390 -13.61 10.62 19.81
N TYR A 391 -13.31 11.82 19.31
CA TYR A 391 -14.29 12.93 19.26
C TYR A 391 -15.53 12.51 18.46
N TYR A 392 -15.32 11.87 17.31
CA TYR A 392 -16.40 11.34 16.49
C TYR A 392 -17.26 10.32 17.26
N ASN A 393 -16.63 9.35 17.92
CA ASN A 393 -17.35 8.34 18.74
C ASN A 393 -18.21 8.98 19.83
N LEU A 394 -17.66 9.95 20.57
CA LEU A 394 -18.40 10.63 21.63
C LEU A 394 -19.60 11.40 21.07
N ARG A 395 -19.45 12.06 19.92
CA ARG A 395 -20.55 12.76 19.26
C ARG A 395 -21.63 11.81 18.75
N VAL A 396 -21.26 10.67 18.16
CA VAL A 396 -22.23 9.63 17.77
C VAL A 396 -22.94 9.05 18.99
N LEU A 397 -22.23 8.77 20.08
CA LEU A 397 -22.83 8.30 21.33
C LEU A 397 -23.84 9.29 21.89
N GLN A 398 -23.52 10.59 21.92
CA GLN A 398 -24.46 11.62 22.35
C GLN A 398 -25.75 11.62 21.51
N ASP A 399 -25.61 11.55 20.19
CA ASP A 399 -26.75 11.55 19.28
C ASP A 399 -27.57 10.25 19.46
N TYR A 400 -26.92 9.09 19.60
CA TYR A 400 -27.59 7.80 19.84
C TYR A 400 -28.23 7.68 21.23
N VAL A 401 -27.67 8.32 22.27
CA VAL A 401 -28.33 8.41 23.58
C VAL A 401 -29.64 9.18 23.46
N ASN A 402 -29.64 10.30 22.73
CA ASN A 402 -30.85 11.09 22.49
C ASN A 402 -31.89 10.34 21.65
N GLU A 403 -31.43 9.47 20.76
CA GLU A 403 -32.27 8.59 19.92
C GLU A 403 -32.72 7.31 20.65
N ASN A 404 -32.37 7.14 21.94
CA ASN A 404 -32.61 5.90 22.72
C ASN A 404 -32.02 4.63 22.07
N ARG A 405 -30.91 4.77 21.33
CA ARG A 405 -30.20 3.68 20.64
C ARG A 405 -29.08 3.05 21.47
N ILE A 406 -28.83 3.52 22.69
CA ILE A 406 -27.73 3.03 23.55
C ILE A 406 -28.28 2.22 24.73
N ASN A 407 -27.69 1.05 24.98
CA ASN A 407 -27.97 0.28 26.18
C ASN A 407 -27.39 0.98 27.41
N LYS A 408 -28.27 1.55 28.25
CA LYS A 408 -27.88 2.33 29.44
C LYS A 408 -27.04 1.52 30.45
N SER A 409 -27.30 0.23 30.59
CA SER A 409 -26.55 -0.66 31.50
C SER A 409 -25.13 -0.98 31.01
N VAL A 410 -24.91 -0.94 29.70
CA VAL A 410 -23.58 -1.09 29.10
C VAL A 410 -22.85 0.26 29.11
N LEU A 411 -23.55 1.36 28.82
CA LEU A 411 -23.02 2.70 28.91
C LEU A 411 -22.45 3.02 30.29
N SER A 412 -23.13 2.58 31.37
CA SER A 412 -22.66 2.79 32.75
C SER A 412 -21.38 2.02 33.10
N LYS A 413 -20.95 1.06 32.26
CA LYS A 413 -19.69 0.32 32.43
C LYS A 413 -18.50 0.99 31.75
N LEU A 414 -18.73 2.00 30.90
CA LEU A 414 -17.65 2.77 30.30
C LEU A 414 -16.88 3.55 31.37
N PRO A 415 -15.59 3.87 31.16
CA PRO A 415 -14.84 4.73 32.05
C PRO A 415 -15.59 6.02 32.41
N ILE A 416 -15.51 6.45 33.67
CA ILE A 416 -16.21 7.63 34.20
C ILE A 416 -15.92 8.87 33.34
N ALA A 417 -14.67 9.04 32.89
CA ALA A 417 -14.27 10.14 32.02
C ALA A 417 -15.05 10.18 30.69
N ILE A 418 -15.39 9.02 30.10
CA ILE A 418 -16.26 8.95 28.92
C ILE A 418 -17.67 9.37 29.28
N GLN A 419 -18.22 8.84 30.38
CA GLN A 419 -19.56 9.17 30.82
C GLN A 419 -19.73 10.67 31.09
N ASP A 420 -18.71 11.31 31.69
CA ASP A 420 -18.70 12.75 31.92
C ASP A 420 -18.54 13.55 30.64
N ALA A 421 -17.68 13.11 29.71
CA ALA A 421 -17.57 13.73 28.39
C ALA A 421 -18.90 13.71 27.62
N LEU A 422 -19.68 12.64 27.73
CA LEU A 422 -20.99 12.51 27.07
C LEU A 422 -22.04 13.51 27.61
N LYS A 423 -21.91 13.97 28.85
CA LYS A 423 -22.82 14.98 29.45
C LYS A 423 -22.52 16.40 28.98
N LEU A 424 -21.35 16.65 28.38
CA LEU A 424 -20.96 17.98 27.92
C LEU A 424 -21.74 18.38 26.66
N ASP A 425 -22.16 19.63 26.58
CA ASP A 425 -22.61 20.20 25.30
C ASP A 425 -21.45 20.23 24.28
N ILE A 426 -21.79 20.38 22.99
CA ILE A 426 -20.83 20.40 21.88
C ILE A 426 -19.76 21.49 22.08
N LYS A 427 -20.13 22.65 22.65
CA LYS A 427 -19.20 23.77 22.86
C LYS A 427 -18.12 23.39 23.89
N ASN A 428 -18.51 22.74 24.98
CA ASN A 428 -17.61 22.33 26.05
C ASN A 428 -16.81 21.09 25.67
N LEU A 429 -17.37 20.13 24.92
CA LEU A 429 -16.63 19.01 24.38
C LEU A 429 -15.52 19.47 23.40
N LYS A 430 -15.82 20.45 22.54
CA LYS A 430 -14.81 21.09 21.67
C LYS A 430 -13.71 21.79 22.45
N LYS A 431 -14.05 22.45 23.57
CA LYS A 431 -13.03 23.05 24.45
C LYS A 431 -12.15 21.98 25.07
N LEU A 432 -12.72 20.87 25.51
CA LEU A 432 -11.99 19.73 26.08
C LEU A 432 -11.02 19.13 25.04
N TYR A 433 -11.49 18.92 23.80
CA TYR A 433 -10.66 18.49 22.65
C TYR A 433 -9.49 19.44 22.40
N LYS A 434 -9.74 20.76 22.40
CA LYS A 434 -8.71 21.79 22.14
C LYS A 434 -7.72 21.96 23.30
N LYS A 435 -8.15 21.70 24.55
CA LYS A 435 -7.30 21.78 25.74
C LYS A 435 -6.30 20.61 25.78
N SER A 436 -6.57 19.53 25.06
CA SER A 436 -5.71 18.35 25.04
C SER A 436 -4.32 18.65 24.49
N SER A 437 -3.29 18.15 25.17
CA SER A 437 -1.91 18.21 24.70
C SER A 437 -1.59 17.17 23.62
N TYR A 438 -2.39 16.10 23.54
CA TYR A 438 -2.27 15.04 22.55
C TYR A 438 -2.40 15.56 21.12
N SER A 439 -1.55 15.05 20.24
CA SER A 439 -1.52 15.36 18.82
C SER A 439 -1.21 14.11 18.00
N ILE A 440 -1.39 14.23 16.69
CA ILE A 440 -0.96 13.18 15.76
C ILE A 440 0.52 12.81 15.92
N LEU A 441 1.40 13.73 16.33
CA LEU A 441 2.80 13.40 16.57
C LEU A 441 2.96 12.32 17.66
N ASP A 442 2.17 12.38 18.73
CA ASP A 442 2.24 11.42 19.83
C ASP A 442 1.88 10.00 19.37
N GLN A 443 0.99 9.89 18.39
CA GLN A 443 0.64 8.62 17.75
C GLN A 443 1.77 8.13 16.83
N GLU A 444 2.40 9.02 16.05
CA GLU A 444 3.46 8.67 15.11
C GLU A 444 4.74 8.25 15.84
N LEU A 445 5.12 8.94 16.91
CA LEU A 445 6.27 8.60 17.75
C LEU A 445 6.14 7.22 18.40
N LYS A 446 4.92 6.73 18.65
CA LYS A 446 4.67 5.38 19.16
C LYS A 446 4.75 4.31 18.08
N LYS A 447 4.26 4.64 16.88
CA LYS A 447 4.11 3.67 15.77
C LYS A 447 5.40 3.43 15.01
N MET A 448 6.26 4.45 14.88
CA MET A 448 7.31 4.46 13.88
C MET A 448 8.69 4.66 14.50
N GLN A 449 9.53 3.64 14.39
CA GLN A 449 10.98 3.73 14.63
C GLN A 449 11.77 3.73 13.32
N ASP A 450 11.08 3.78 12.19
CA ASP A 450 11.64 3.74 10.84
C ASP A 450 11.81 5.15 10.28
N ILE A 451 13.04 5.47 9.86
CA ILE A 451 13.42 6.80 9.36
C ILE A 451 12.61 7.19 8.12
N SER A 452 12.40 6.24 7.20
CA SER A 452 11.71 6.52 5.94
C SER A 452 10.24 6.85 6.17
N LYS A 453 9.55 6.09 7.02
CA LYS A 453 8.14 6.33 7.38
C LYS A 453 7.96 7.60 8.20
N PHE A 454 8.94 7.97 9.03
CA PHE A 454 8.89 9.24 9.75
C PHE A 454 9.13 10.44 8.83
N ARG A 455 9.97 10.29 7.80
CA ARG A 455 10.11 11.29 6.72
C ARG A 455 8.78 11.50 5.99
N ASP A 456 8.04 10.43 5.70
CA ASP A 456 6.70 10.51 5.09
C ASP A 456 5.74 11.36 5.92
N PHE A 457 5.75 11.15 7.24
CA PHE A 457 4.95 11.97 8.14
C PHE A 457 5.33 13.45 8.06
N LEU A 458 6.62 13.78 8.07
CA LEU A 458 7.09 15.17 7.94
C LEU A 458 6.68 15.81 6.59
N GLU A 459 6.74 15.05 5.51
CA GLU A 459 6.28 15.49 4.18
C GLU A 459 4.77 15.83 4.19
N LEU A 460 3.94 14.97 4.78
CA LEU A 460 2.50 15.23 4.92
C LEU A 460 2.21 16.43 5.84
N VAL A 461 3.02 16.64 6.88
CA VAL A 461 2.96 17.87 7.70
C VAL A 461 3.28 19.10 6.84
N LYS A 462 4.30 19.04 5.98
CA LYS A 462 4.70 20.12 5.07
C LYS A 462 3.58 20.49 4.09
N LEU A 463 2.91 19.48 3.54
CA LEU A 463 1.76 19.63 2.64
C LEU A 463 0.46 20.03 3.36
N GLY A 464 0.53 20.21 4.68
CA GLY A 464 -0.55 20.76 5.48
C GLY A 464 -1.63 19.76 5.86
N HIS A 465 -1.38 18.44 5.76
CA HIS A 465 -2.38 17.38 5.98
C HIS A 465 -2.86 17.29 7.43
N TYR A 466 -2.02 17.69 8.38
CA TYR A 466 -2.32 17.59 9.80
C TYR A 466 -2.52 18.94 10.49
N GLU A 467 -3.25 18.93 11.60
CA GLU A 467 -3.29 20.03 12.56
C GLU A 467 -2.24 19.82 13.65
N ILE A 468 -1.05 20.40 13.45
CA ILE A 468 0.08 20.28 14.36
C ILE A 468 0.63 21.66 14.74
N SER A 469 0.98 21.83 16.02
CA SER A 469 1.52 23.09 16.52
C SER A 469 2.98 23.28 16.08
N LYS A 470 3.47 24.52 16.01
CA LYS A 470 4.88 24.81 15.69
C LYS A 470 5.85 24.12 16.66
N ILE A 471 5.47 24.00 17.93
CA ILE A 471 6.26 23.30 18.95
C ILE A 471 6.37 21.80 18.63
N ASN A 472 5.26 21.16 18.24
CA ASN A 472 5.27 19.75 17.87
C ASN A 472 5.98 19.52 16.52
N VAL A 473 5.88 20.44 15.56
CA VAL A 473 6.72 20.38 14.35
C VAL A 473 8.21 20.37 14.70
N LYS A 474 8.65 21.26 15.60
CA LYS A 474 10.05 21.25 16.07
C LYS A 474 10.42 19.93 16.73
N LYS A 475 9.58 19.40 17.63
CA LYS A 475 9.81 18.09 18.26
C LYS A 475 9.89 16.95 17.24
N ALA A 476 9.08 16.98 16.18
CA ALA A 476 9.12 15.98 15.12
C ALA A 476 10.45 16.04 14.37
N ILE A 477 10.91 17.24 14.01
CA ILE A 477 12.23 17.45 13.38
C ILE A 477 13.36 16.99 14.30
N ASP A 478 13.33 17.37 15.58
CA ASP A 478 14.34 16.98 16.57
C ASP A 478 14.39 15.44 16.71
N HIS A 479 13.23 14.77 16.74
CA HIS A 479 13.14 13.32 16.76
C HIS A 479 13.72 12.69 15.49
N TYR A 480 13.32 13.19 14.31
CA TYR A 480 13.84 12.73 13.03
C TYR A 480 15.36 12.85 12.95
N ASN A 481 15.94 13.98 13.36
CA ASN A 481 17.39 14.20 13.39
C ASN A 481 18.12 13.33 14.43
N LYS A 482 17.41 12.88 15.47
CA LYS A 482 17.95 11.95 16.46
C LYS A 482 18.07 10.55 15.88
N ILE A 483 17.11 10.12 15.06
CA ILE A 483 17.12 8.78 14.42
C ILE A 483 17.83 8.76 13.07
N ASN A 484 17.95 9.90 12.38
CA ASN A 484 18.64 10.04 11.10
C ASN A 484 19.91 10.88 11.25
N HIS A 485 21.07 10.22 11.15
CA HIS A 485 22.37 10.87 11.27
C HIS A 485 22.95 11.40 9.95
N ILE A 486 22.34 11.05 8.81
CA ILE A 486 22.85 11.36 7.46
C ILE A 486 22.20 12.63 6.91
N ASN A 487 20.87 12.66 6.85
CA ASN A 487 20.11 13.76 6.25
C ASN A 487 19.33 14.51 7.32
N LYS A 488 20.02 15.43 8.01
CA LYS A 488 19.39 16.26 9.05
C LYS A 488 18.57 17.39 8.43
N ILE A 489 17.44 17.68 9.05
CA ILE A 489 16.53 18.78 8.71
C ILE A 489 16.78 19.90 9.72
N ASN A 490 17.25 21.07 9.29
CA ASN A 490 17.55 22.15 10.24
C ASN A 490 16.30 22.94 10.59
N ASN A 491 15.40 23.13 9.63
CA ASN A 491 14.16 23.85 9.81
C ASN A 491 13.01 23.29 8.93
N PHE A 492 11.79 23.81 9.14
CA PHE A 492 10.58 23.33 8.47
C PHE A 492 10.59 23.50 6.93
N ASP A 493 11.38 24.43 6.40
CA ASP A 493 11.51 24.65 4.96
C ASP A 493 12.47 23.68 4.28
N ASP A 494 13.31 22.99 5.04
CA ASP A 494 14.21 21.95 4.54
C ASP A 494 13.50 20.60 4.30
N ILE A 495 12.21 20.47 4.65
CA ILE A 495 11.44 19.25 4.41
C ILE A 495 11.14 19.12 2.92
N GLU A 496 11.91 18.28 2.23
CA GLU A 496 11.71 17.99 0.82
C GLU A 496 10.47 17.12 0.57
N CYS A 497 9.61 17.59 -0.34
CA CYS A 497 8.47 16.83 -0.84
C CYS A 497 8.86 16.12 -2.14
N GLU A 498 8.91 14.79 -2.13
CA GLU A 498 9.25 14.01 -3.32
C GLU A 498 8.14 14.15 -4.37
N GLN A 499 8.54 14.29 -5.63
CA GLN A 499 7.60 14.42 -6.75
C GLN A 499 7.47 13.13 -7.55
N GLY A 500 6.33 13.01 -8.23
CA GLY A 500 6.05 11.88 -9.11
C GLY A 500 5.51 10.65 -8.37
N GLN A 501 5.56 9.51 -9.06
CA GLN A 501 4.81 8.32 -8.67
C GLN A 501 5.45 7.50 -7.55
N ASN A 502 6.76 7.63 -7.34
CA ASN A 502 7.45 6.96 -6.24
C ASN A 502 6.89 7.45 -4.89
N ALA A 503 6.63 8.76 -4.77
CA ALA A 503 5.97 9.34 -3.61
C ALA A 503 4.59 8.71 -3.37
N GLU A 504 3.74 8.60 -4.39
CA GLU A 504 2.39 8.00 -4.26
C GLU A 504 2.44 6.52 -3.80
N LYS A 505 3.44 5.75 -4.27
CA LYS A 505 3.63 4.35 -3.85
C LYS A 505 3.91 4.25 -2.35
N ARG A 506 4.83 5.07 -1.82
CA ARG A 506 5.18 5.06 -0.38
C ARG A 506 3.95 5.37 0.48
N PHE A 507 3.16 6.37 0.09
CA PHE A 507 1.94 6.72 0.82
C PHE A 507 0.83 5.68 0.68
N THR A 508 0.80 4.90 -0.40
CA THR A 508 -0.13 3.77 -0.51
C THR A 508 0.13 2.77 0.61
N GLU A 509 1.38 2.41 0.89
CA GLU A 509 1.73 1.51 1.99
C GLU A 509 1.37 2.09 3.37
N ARG A 510 1.49 3.41 3.54
CA ARG A 510 1.06 4.10 4.78
C ARG A 510 -0.45 3.97 5.02
N PHE A 511 -1.26 4.14 3.97
CA PHE A 511 -2.72 4.20 4.09
C PHE A 511 -3.42 2.85 3.89
N MET A 512 -2.77 1.88 3.24
CA MET A 512 -3.31 0.57 2.84
C MET A 512 -2.48 -0.60 3.35
N PHE A 513 -2.27 -0.63 4.66
CA PHE A 513 -1.60 -1.75 5.31
C PHE A 513 -2.56 -2.93 5.53
N ILE A 514 -2.00 -4.14 5.57
CA ILE A 514 -2.73 -5.37 5.88
C ILE A 514 -2.99 -5.45 7.40
N LYS A 515 -4.09 -6.10 7.79
CA LYS A 515 -4.36 -6.42 9.21
C LYS A 515 -3.20 -7.18 9.86
N ASP A 516 -2.88 -6.80 11.09
CA ASP A 516 -1.98 -7.57 11.95
C ASP A 516 -2.69 -8.83 12.47
N PHE A 517 -2.35 -10.00 11.90
CA PHE A 517 -2.97 -11.27 12.25
C PHE A 517 -2.66 -11.72 13.68
N LYS A 518 -3.63 -12.35 14.35
CA LYS A 518 -3.46 -12.83 15.75
C LYS A 518 -2.30 -13.81 15.97
N LYS A 519 -1.94 -14.62 14.97
CA LYS A 519 -0.73 -15.47 15.06
C LYS A 519 0.54 -14.64 15.24
N ASN A 520 0.59 -13.46 14.62
CA ASN A 520 1.66 -12.48 14.78
C ASN A 520 1.61 -11.75 16.14
N LYS A 521 0.53 -11.87 16.92
CA LYS A 521 0.42 -11.24 18.26
C LYS A 521 1.05 -12.06 19.39
N LYS A 522 1.32 -13.36 19.17
CA LYS A 522 2.22 -14.14 20.06
C LYS A 522 3.69 -14.03 19.66
N ASP A 523 3.93 -13.46 18.48
CA ASP A 523 5.22 -13.23 17.90
C ASP A 523 5.44 -11.72 17.76
N THR A 524 5.68 -11.03 18.87
CA THR A 524 6.74 -10.00 18.85
C THR A 524 8.07 -10.72 18.59
N VAL A 525 8.20 -11.29 17.39
CA VAL A 525 9.46 -11.79 16.87
C VAL A 525 10.24 -10.53 16.60
N ILE A 526 11.19 -10.27 17.50
CA ILE A 526 12.38 -9.50 17.17
C ILE A 526 12.87 -10.11 15.85
N ASN A 527 12.69 -9.40 14.73
CA ASN A 527 13.13 -9.84 13.41
C ASN A 527 14.65 -9.78 13.36
N ASN A 528 15.28 -10.71 14.08
CA ASN A 528 16.70 -10.95 14.05
C ASN A 528 17.07 -11.33 12.63
N LYS A 529 17.86 -10.49 11.97
CA LYS A 529 18.50 -10.83 10.70
C LYS A 529 19.99 -10.98 10.91
N TYR A 530 20.53 -12.09 10.43
CA TYR A 530 21.94 -12.38 10.42
C TYR A 530 22.50 -12.00 9.05
N ILE A 531 23.41 -11.02 9.04
CA ILE A 531 24.03 -10.51 7.84
C ILE A 531 25.52 -10.84 7.90
N TYR A 532 25.96 -11.68 6.97
CA TYR A 532 27.32 -12.20 6.91
C TYR A 532 28.06 -11.52 5.76
N LEU A 533 28.95 -10.58 6.07
CA LEU A 533 29.74 -9.86 5.10
C LEU A 533 31.09 -10.54 4.89
N PHE A 534 31.48 -10.69 3.62
CA PHE A 534 32.74 -11.25 3.20
C PHE A 534 33.41 -10.35 2.18
N ARG A 535 34.73 -10.25 2.27
CA ARG A 535 35.58 -9.72 1.20
C ARG A 535 35.60 -10.74 0.05
N HIS A 536 35.69 -10.26 -1.19
CA HIS A 536 35.99 -11.11 -2.34
C HIS A 536 37.27 -11.94 -2.12
N ALA A 537 37.37 -13.09 -2.79
CA ALA A 537 38.53 -13.96 -2.68
C ALA A 537 39.81 -13.31 -3.24
N GLU A 538 40.96 -13.73 -2.72
CA GLU A 538 42.27 -13.18 -3.07
C GLU A 538 42.61 -13.37 -4.55
N THR A 539 43.06 -12.30 -5.21
CA THR A 539 43.58 -12.33 -6.57
C THR A 539 45.07 -11.95 -6.61
N ASN A 540 45.75 -12.21 -7.73
CA ASN A 540 47.14 -11.78 -7.96
C ASN A 540 47.42 -10.29 -7.61
N TRP A 541 46.50 -9.39 -7.93
CA TRP A 541 46.64 -7.96 -7.58
C TRP A 541 46.64 -7.69 -6.07
N ASN A 542 46.00 -8.54 -5.27
CA ASN A 542 46.10 -8.44 -3.81
C ASN A 542 47.51 -8.80 -3.34
N VAL A 543 48.13 -9.81 -3.96
CA VAL A 543 49.52 -10.21 -3.70
C VAL A 543 50.49 -9.09 -4.10
N GLU A 544 50.22 -8.42 -5.21
CA GLU A 544 50.99 -7.29 -5.74
C GLU A 544 50.72 -5.97 -4.99
N LYS A 545 49.85 -5.96 -3.97
CA LYS A 545 49.46 -4.79 -3.16
C LYS A 545 48.99 -3.58 -4.00
N ILE A 546 48.32 -3.82 -5.12
CA ILE A 546 47.78 -2.77 -5.98
C ILE A 546 46.42 -2.30 -5.44
N ILE A 547 46.22 -0.98 -5.38
CA ILE A 547 44.94 -0.38 -5.02
C ILE A 547 43.97 -0.52 -6.18
N LYS A 548 42.90 -1.29 -5.96
CA LYS A 548 41.85 -1.44 -6.96
C LYS A 548 40.80 -0.32 -6.87
N GLY A 549 40.31 -0.07 -5.66
CA GLY A 549 39.11 0.76 -5.46
C GLY A 549 37.94 0.23 -6.30
N GLN A 550 37.47 1.02 -7.26
CA GLN A 550 36.33 0.70 -8.13
C GLN A 550 36.71 0.39 -9.58
N ILE A 551 37.98 0.20 -9.91
CA ILE A 551 38.36 -0.25 -11.25
C ILE A 551 37.95 -1.70 -11.45
N GLU A 552 37.52 -2.01 -12.68
CA GLU A 552 37.33 -3.39 -13.13
C GLU A 552 38.69 -4.05 -13.29
N ASP A 553 38.78 -5.31 -12.86
CA ASP A 553 40.02 -6.07 -12.81
C ASP A 553 40.00 -7.27 -13.75
N GLY A 554 39.55 -7.08 -15.01
CA GLY A 554 39.35 -8.13 -16.02
C GLY A 554 40.58 -8.94 -16.47
N HIS A 555 41.71 -8.77 -15.80
CA HIS A 555 42.92 -9.62 -15.94
C HIS A 555 43.37 -10.25 -14.61
N ALA A 556 42.61 -10.05 -13.53
CA ALA A 556 42.91 -10.61 -12.23
C ALA A 556 42.51 -12.10 -12.20
N VAL A 557 43.39 -12.92 -11.62
CA VAL A 557 43.15 -14.35 -11.45
C VAL A 557 43.16 -14.65 -9.96
N PHE A 558 42.23 -15.49 -9.51
CA PHE A 558 42.23 -15.98 -8.13
C PHE A 558 43.50 -16.78 -7.84
N THR A 559 44.15 -16.48 -6.71
CA THR A 559 45.31 -17.26 -6.27
C THR A 559 44.87 -18.64 -5.78
N ALA A 560 45.82 -19.56 -5.53
CA ALA A 560 45.50 -20.83 -4.88
C ALA A 560 44.78 -20.63 -3.53
N LYS A 561 45.13 -19.56 -2.81
CA LYS A 561 44.46 -19.15 -1.57
C LYS A 561 43.06 -18.60 -1.85
N GLY A 562 42.89 -17.76 -2.86
CA GLY A 562 41.57 -17.26 -3.28
C GLY A 562 40.60 -18.39 -3.66
N VAL A 563 41.09 -19.40 -4.39
CA VAL A 563 40.28 -20.60 -4.70
C VAL A 563 39.87 -21.34 -3.42
N GLN A 564 40.75 -21.42 -2.42
CA GLN A 564 40.41 -22.02 -1.13
C GLN A 564 39.40 -21.18 -0.34
N GLU A 565 39.49 -19.85 -0.39
CA GLU A 565 38.52 -18.94 0.23
C GLU A 565 37.11 -19.11 -0.36
N ILE A 566 37.01 -19.28 -1.69
CA ILE A 566 35.75 -19.58 -2.38
C ILE A 566 35.14 -20.89 -1.88
N ARG A 567 35.95 -21.95 -1.73
CA ARG A 567 35.48 -23.24 -1.18
C ARG A 567 34.99 -23.12 0.26
N ASN A 568 35.67 -22.32 1.07
CA ASN A 568 35.25 -22.08 2.45
C ASN A 568 33.91 -21.31 2.50
N LEU A 569 33.69 -20.36 1.59
CA LEU A 569 32.40 -19.67 1.45
C LEU A 569 31.28 -20.62 1.02
N GLU A 570 31.55 -21.53 0.08
CA GLU A 570 30.59 -22.56 -0.33
C GLU A 570 30.13 -23.40 0.87
N MET A 571 31.06 -23.86 1.70
CA MET A 571 30.74 -24.59 2.93
C MET A 571 29.95 -23.72 3.92
N PHE A 572 30.37 -22.47 4.11
CA PHE A 572 29.70 -21.54 5.01
C PHE A 572 28.24 -21.31 4.64
N PHE A 573 27.94 -21.14 3.34
CA PHE A 573 26.59 -20.94 2.84
C PHE A 573 25.67 -22.11 3.18
N LYS A 574 26.19 -23.33 3.07
CA LYS A 574 25.48 -24.58 3.41
C LYS A 574 25.27 -24.70 4.93
N GLU A 575 26.32 -24.51 5.72
CA GLU A 575 26.28 -24.69 7.18
C GLU A 575 25.40 -23.66 7.90
N ASN A 576 25.27 -22.45 7.33
CA ASN A 576 24.53 -21.34 7.94
C ASN A 576 23.16 -21.09 7.30
N ASN A 577 22.69 -22.00 6.44
CA ASN A 577 21.43 -21.87 5.72
C ASN A 577 21.26 -20.47 5.11
N ILE A 578 22.23 -20.04 4.30
CA ILE A 578 22.14 -18.74 3.63
C ILE A 578 20.99 -18.77 2.62
N GLU A 579 20.06 -17.84 2.76
CA GLU A 579 18.82 -17.78 1.99
C GLU A 579 18.93 -16.79 0.82
N ARG A 580 19.86 -15.84 0.89
CA ARG A 580 20.06 -14.78 -0.10
C ARG A 580 21.50 -14.30 -0.15
N ILE A 581 22.01 -14.08 -1.35
CA ILE A 581 23.34 -13.48 -1.58
C ILE A 581 23.18 -12.12 -2.26
N PHE A 582 23.83 -11.10 -1.70
CA PHE A 582 24.05 -9.81 -2.36
C PHE A 582 25.54 -9.67 -2.65
N SER A 583 25.91 -9.17 -3.81
CA SER A 583 27.32 -8.95 -4.14
C SER A 583 27.54 -7.59 -4.78
N SER A 584 28.76 -7.06 -4.64
CA SER A 584 29.23 -5.99 -5.51
C SER A 584 29.21 -6.45 -6.97
N ASP A 585 28.92 -5.52 -7.86
CA ASP A 585 28.94 -5.74 -9.31
C ASP A 585 30.34 -5.75 -9.94
N LEU A 586 31.41 -5.48 -9.17
CA LEU A 586 32.79 -5.60 -9.65
C LEU A 586 33.18 -7.07 -9.80
N GLU A 587 33.83 -7.41 -10.91
CA GLU A 587 34.07 -8.79 -11.36
C GLU A 587 34.60 -9.72 -10.25
N ARG A 588 35.66 -9.34 -9.53
CA ARG A 588 36.21 -10.15 -8.42
C ARG A 588 35.20 -10.55 -7.34
N ALA A 589 34.26 -9.68 -6.99
CA ALA A 589 33.24 -9.95 -5.96
C ALA A 589 32.05 -10.72 -6.55
N LEU A 590 31.69 -10.38 -7.78
CA LEU A 590 30.69 -11.09 -8.58
C LEU A 590 31.10 -12.56 -8.77
N ASP A 591 32.32 -12.80 -9.24
CA ASP A 591 32.87 -14.14 -9.47
C ASP A 591 33.03 -14.93 -8.18
N THR A 592 33.49 -14.29 -7.09
CA THR A 592 33.53 -14.93 -5.77
C THR A 592 32.14 -15.43 -5.36
N ALA A 593 31.10 -14.61 -5.54
CA ALA A 593 29.72 -14.98 -5.18
C ALA A 593 29.18 -16.10 -6.08
N ILE A 594 29.43 -16.04 -7.39
CA ILE A 594 29.01 -17.06 -8.37
C ILE A 594 29.70 -18.40 -8.09
N LEU A 595 31.01 -18.40 -7.93
CA LEU A 595 31.78 -19.63 -7.72
C LEU A 595 31.50 -20.26 -6.35
N ALA A 596 31.19 -19.46 -5.33
CA ALA A 596 30.80 -19.96 -4.01
C ALA A 596 29.36 -20.52 -3.97
N ASN A 597 28.46 -20.06 -4.85
CA ASN A 597 27.08 -20.56 -4.97
C ASN A 597 26.99 -21.71 -5.97
N LYS A 598 27.77 -22.77 -5.73
CA LYS A 598 27.90 -23.92 -6.62
C LYS A 598 26.57 -24.68 -6.74
N GLU A 599 26.06 -24.78 -7.96
CA GLU A 599 24.65 -25.10 -8.30
C GLU A 599 23.71 -23.98 -7.79
N PRO A 600 23.17 -23.11 -8.68
CA PRO A 600 22.54 -21.83 -8.33
C PRO A 600 21.21 -22.00 -7.56
N THR A 601 21.33 -22.43 -6.32
CA THR A 601 20.24 -22.78 -5.40
C THR A 601 19.86 -21.60 -4.53
N ILE A 602 20.82 -20.73 -4.20
CA ILE A 602 20.58 -19.51 -3.43
C ILE A 602 20.33 -18.33 -4.39
N PRO A 603 19.20 -17.63 -4.29
CA PRO A 603 18.94 -16.43 -5.09
C PRO A 603 20.00 -15.33 -4.88
N MET A 604 20.50 -14.72 -5.97
CA MET A 604 21.56 -13.68 -5.92
C MET A 604 21.16 -12.37 -6.62
N SER A 605 21.82 -11.26 -6.27
CA SER A 605 21.76 -9.98 -7.00
C SER A 605 23.01 -9.13 -6.81
N PHE A 606 23.33 -8.30 -7.80
CA PHE A 606 24.55 -7.49 -7.87
C PHE A 606 24.24 -5.99 -7.75
N HIS A 607 25.02 -5.27 -6.95
CA HIS A 607 24.71 -3.89 -6.54
C HIS A 607 25.96 -3.00 -6.53
N LYS A 608 25.84 -1.80 -7.11
CA LYS A 608 26.91 -0.79 -7.12
C LYS A 608 27.17 -0.23 -5.72
N GLU A 609 26.15 -0.26 -4.88
CA GLU A 609 26.15 0.12 -3.48
C GLU A 609 27.09 -0.74 -2.63
N LEU A 610 27.54 -1.89 -3.14
CA LEU A 610 28.50 -2.77 -2.47
C LEU A 610 29.93 -2.66 -2.99
N ARG A 611 30.22 -1.74 -3.94
CA ARG A 611 31.59 -1.50 -4.45
C ARG A 611 32.56 -1.07 -3.36
N GLY A 612 33.85 -1.32 -3.57
CA GLY A 612 34.92 -0.90 -2.67
C GLY A 612 35.11 0.62 -2.59
N PHE A 613 36.01 1.05 -1.73
CA PHE A 613 36.32 2.48 -1.54
C PHE A 613 36.87 3.11 -2.82
N ASN A 614 36.20 4.13 -3.34
CA ASN A 614 36.70 4.88 -4.51
C ASN A 614 37.87 5.77 -4.11
N MET A 615 39.09 5.33 -4.44
CA MET A 615 40.33 6.06 -4.14
C MET A 615 40.75 7.02 -5.27
N GLY A 616 39.84 7.28 -6.23
CA GLY A 616 39.98 8.30 -7.25
C GLY A 616 41.24 8.13 -8.10
N LYS A 617 42.03 9.21 -8.20
CA LYS A 617 43.26 9.24 -9.04
C LYS A 617 44.34 8.24 -8.62
N TYR A 618 44.22 7.64 -7.42
CA TYR A 618 45.22 6.71 -6.87
C TYR A 618 44.91 5.23 -7.12
N GLN A 619 43.78 4.92 -7.77
CA GLN A 619 43.49 3.54 -8.18
C GLN A 619 44.48 3.10 -9.26
N GLY A 620 44.98 1.87 -9.15
CA GLY A 620 46.05 1.30 -9.99
C GLY A 620 47.45 1.53 -9.45
N LEU A 621 47.63 2.29 -8.36
CA LEU A 621 48.93 2.50 -7.72
C LEU A 621 49.22 1.46 -6.63
N HIS A 622 50.49 1.34 -6.25
CA HIS A 622 50.90 0.51 -5.12
C HIS A 622 50.49 1.12 -3.78
N ALA A 623 49.99 0.30 -2.85
CA ALA A 623 49.40 0.78 -1.60
C ALA A 623 50.35 1.60 -0.71
N GLU A 624 51.65 1.30 -0.74
CA GLU A 624 52.65 2.00 0.07
C GLU A 624 52.88 3.44 -0.38
N ASP A 625 52.66 3.74 -1.66
CA ASP A 625 52.81 5.09 -2.20
C ASP A 625 51.57 5.93 -1.88
N PHE A 626 50.39 5.33 -2.02
CA PHE A 626 49.11 5.95 -1.65
C PHE A 626 49.07 6.43 -0.19
N LEU A 627 49.56 5.63 0.76
CA LEU A 627 49.51 6.01 2.19
C LEU A 627 50.42 7.20 2.55
N LYS A 628 51.35 7.58 1.68
CA LYS A 628 52.26 8.71 1.88
C LYS A 628 51.72 10.03 1.32
N GLU A 629 50.67 9.96 0.51
CA GLU A 629 50.09 11.12 -0.17
C GLU A 629 49.39 12.07 0.81
N LYS A 630 49.67 13.36 0.70
CA LYS A 630 49.13 14.39 1.61
C LYS A 630 47.59 14.40 1.61
N ASP A 631 46.98 14.29 0.44
CA ASP A 631 45.52 14.27 0.28
C ASP A 631 44.88 13.06 0.98
N VAL A 632 45.57 11.91 0.96
CA VAL A 632 45.12 10.66 1.58
C VAL A 632 45.25 10.73 3.10
N ILE A 633 46.39 11.21 3.61
CA ILE A 633 46.62 11.42 5.04
C ILE A 633 45.55 12.35 5.63
N GLU A 634 45.16 13.39 4.91
CA GLU A 634 44.14 14.33 5.36
C GLU A 634 42.74 13.72 5.33
N ALA A 635 42.38 12.98 4.27
CA ALA A 635 41.11 12.25 4.20
C ALA A 635 40.97 11.18 5.30
N PHE A 636 42.08 10.60 5.77
CA PHE A 636 42.08 9.63 6.86
C PHE A 636 42.06 10.30 8.25
N LYS A 637 42.22 11.62 8.33
CA LYS A 637 42.02 12.42 9.56
C LYS A 637 40.66 13.10 9.60
N ASN A 638 40.11 13.46 8.44
CA ASN A 638 38.80 14.08 8.29
C ASN A 638 37.94 13.22 7.35
N TYR A 639 37.03 12.42 7.91
CA TYR A 639 36.24 11.44 7.17
C TYR A 639 35.22 12.03 6.19
N ASP A 640 34.96 13.34 6.26
CA ASP A 640 34.16 14.08 5.27
C ASP A 640 34.99 14.55 4.07
N LYS A 641 36.32 14.59 4.17
CA LYS A 641 37.19 14.97 3.07
C LYS A 641 37.33 13.81 2.08
N SER A 642 36.90 14.02 0.85
CA SER A 642 37.04 13.03 -0.22
C SER A 642 38.48 12.90 -0.71
N ILE A 643 38.86 11.69 -1.10
CA ILE A 643 40.07 11.46 -1.90
C ILE A 643 39.89 12.16 -3.26
N PRO A 644 40.89 12.86 -3.82
CA PRO A 644 40.77 13.53 -5.10
C PRO A 644 40.31 12.60 -6.23
N GLY A 645 39.17 12.92 -6.85
CA GLY A 645 38.52 12.11 -7.89
C GLY A 645 37.82 10.84 -7.36
N GLY A 646 37.75 10.68 -6.04
CA GLY A 646 37.19 9.52 -5.35
C GLY A 646 36.06 9.89 -4.39
N GLU A 647 35.86 9.07 -3.36
CA GLU A 647 34.86 9.30 -2.31
C GLU A 647 35.55 9.57 -0.94
N SER A 648 34.78 10.08 0.03
CA SER A 648 35.19 10.19 1.44
C SER A 648 34.83 8.92 2.22
N ILE A 649 35.41 8.73 3.40
CA ILE A 649 35.08 7.58 4.26
C ILE A 649 33.59 7.62 4.66
N ASN A 650 33.05 8.80 4.95
CA ASN A 650 31.63 8.95 5.26
C ASN A 650 30.74 8.63 4.05
N GLN A 651 31.13 9.01 2.82
CA GLN A 651 30.40 8.62 1.61
C GLN A 651 30.35 7.10 1.43
N LEU A 652 31.48 6.41 1.62
CA LEU A 652 31.56 4.95 1.59
C LEU A 652 30.64 4.32 2.65
N ASN A 653 30.76 4.74 3.91
CA ASN A 653 29.98 4.19 5.02
C ASN A 653 28.47 4.42 4.82
N ASN A 654 28.07 5.63 4.41
CA ASN A 654 26.67 5.98 4.17
C ASN A 654 26.05 5.10 3.08
N ARG A 655 26.77 4.88 1.98
CA ARG A 655 26.31 3.99 0.89
C ARG A 655 26.14 2.55 1.37
N LEU A 656 27.12 2.02 2.10
CA LEU A 656 27.08 0.64 2.60
C LEU A 656 26.00 0.43 3.65
N ILE A 657 25.89 1.30 4.65
CA ILE A 657 24.90 1.17 5.72
C ILE A 657 23.47 1.33 5.16
N SER A 658 23.25 2.29 4.25
CA SER A 658 21.93 2.47 3.62
C SER A 658 21.49 1.21 2.86
N PHE A 659 22.42 0.56 2.15
CA PHE A 659 22.14 -0.70 1.47
C PHE A 659 21.81 -1.82 2.46
N ILE A 660 22.58 -1.95 3.54
CA ILE A 660 22.42 -3.00 4.55
C ILE A 660 21.13 -2.80 5.36
N GLU A 661 20.77 -1.55 5.68
CA GLU A 661 19.48 -1.19 6.30
C GLU A 661 18.31 -1.54 5.39
N LYS A 662 18.40 -1.15 4.11
CA LYS A 662 17.38 -1.46 3.11
C LYS A 662 17.12 -2.97 3.05
N ILE A 663 18.16 -3.80 2.92
CA ILE A 663 17.96 -5.26 2.90
C ILE A 663 17.50 -5.79 4.25
N ALA A 664 17.92 -5.19 5.38
CA ALA A 664 17.48 -5.62 6.70
C ALA A 664 15.98 -5.33 6.93
N ILE A 665 15.42 -4.35 6.24
CA ILE A 665 14.01 -3.95 6.37
C ILE A 665 13.14 -4.63 5.30
N GLU A 666 13.57 -4.63 4.05
CA GLU A 666 12.76 -5.05 2.90
C GLU A 666 12.85 -6.55 2.60
N CYS A 667 13.97 -7.20 2.95
CA CYS A 667 14.18 -8.61 2.63
C CYS A 667 13.40 -9.51 3.58
N SER A 668 12.67 -10.51 3.08
CA SER A 668 11.98 -11.50 3.92
C SER A 668 12.94 -12.50 4.58
N TYR A 669 14.11 -12.74 3.98
CA TYR A 669 15.10 -13.72 4.42
C TYR A 669 15.80 -13.33 5.74
N LYS A 670 16.10 -14.31 6.59
CA LYS A 670 16.74 -14.14 7.90
C LYS A 670 18.26 -14.20 7.82
N ASN A 671 18.81 -15.11 7.03
CA ASN A 671 20.25 -15.34 6.90
C ASN A 671 20.74 -14.87 5.52
N ILE A 672 21.49 -13.77 5.51
CA ILE A 672 21.89 -13.07 4.29
C ILE A 672 23.41 -13.04 4.19
N ALA A 673 23.97 -13.42 3.03
CA ALA A 673 25.38 -13.21 2.72
C ALA A 673 25.58 -11.96 1.84
N ILE A 674 26.64 -11.19 2.13
CA ILE A 674 27.06 -10.04 1.34
C ILE A 674 28.52 -10.23 0.92
N ILE A 675 28.81 -10.19 -0.38
CA ILE A 675 30.19 -10.22 -0.91
C ILE A 675 30.59 -8.83 -1.39
N THR A 676 31.65 -8.27 -0.81
CA THR A 676 32.12 -6.90 -1.06
C THR A 676 33.66 -6.84 -0.96
N HIS A 677 34.24 -5.75 -0.45
CA HIS A 677 35.67 -5.43 -0.55
C HIS A 677 36.26 -5.11 0.82
N GLY A 678 37.57 -5.31 1.00
CA GLY A 678 38.25 -5.16 2.30
C GLY A 678 38.01 -3.80 2.95
N ALA A 679 38.36 -2.71 2.25
CA ALA A 679 38.15 -1.36 2.78
C ALA A 679 36.67 -1.05 3.09
N ALA A 680 35.72 -1.64 2.35
CA ALA A 680 34.29 -1.45 2.60
C ALA A 680 33.86 -2.11 3.92
N ILE A 681 34.21 -3.38 4.14
CA ILE A 681 33.82 -4.09 5.37
C ILE A 681 34.56 -3.56 6.60
N SER A 682 35.83 -3.18 6.45
CA SER A 682 36.66 -2.67 7.53
C SER A 682 36.16 -1.29 8.02
N ASN A 683 35.81 -0.38 7.10
CA ASN A 683 35.23 0.91 7.47
C ASN A 683 33.82 0.77 8.03
N LEU A 684 32.99 -0.11 7.45
CA LEU A 684 31.65 -0.38 7.98
C LEU A 684 31.69 -0.94 9.41
N LYS A 685 32.60 -1.87 9.70
CA LYS A 685 32.77 -2.40 11.06
C LYS A 685 33.14 -1.28 12.03
N ALA A 686 34.16 -0.49 11.70
CA ALA A 686 34.60 0.64 12.52
C ALA A 686 33.47 1.65 12.75
N PHE A 687 32.69 1.94 11.72
CA PHE A 687 31.52 2.82 11.79
C PHE A 687 30.44 2.28 12.76
N ILE A 688 30.16 0.98 12.71
CA ILE A 688 29.14 0.35 13.56
C ILE A 688 29.62 0.21 15.02
N SER A 689 30.87 -0.18 15.26
CA SER A 689 31.37 -0.37 16.64
C SER A 689 31.86 0.91 17.30
N GLY A 690 32.23 1.93 16.53
CA GLY A 690 32.97 3.09 17.02
C GLY A 690 34.45 2.80 17.30
N ASP A 691 34.97 1.64 16.87
CA ASP A 691 36.37 1.27 17.04
C ASP A 691 37.26 1.86 15.93
N ASN A 692 38.58 1.76 16.14
CA ASN A 692 39.56 2.05 15.11
C ASN A 692 39.46 1.08 13.92
N TYR A 693 39.82 1.58 12.74
CA TYR A 693 39.94 0.79 11.52
C TYR A 693 40.92 -0.38 11.69
N ILE A 694 40.49 -1.58 11.29
CA ILE A 694 41.32 -2.79 11.20
C ILE A 694 40.98 -3.46 9.88
N ASP A 695 41.99 -3.83 9.08
CA ASP A 695 41.74 -4.58 7.84
C ASP A 695 41.23 -6.00 8.16
N ILE A 696 40.02 -6.29 7.71
CA ILE A 696 39.33 -7.56 7.95
C ILE A 696 38.87 -8.20 6.64
N GLY A 697 38.68 -9.52 6.66
CA GLY A 697 38.14 -10.30 5.54
C GLY A 697 36.66 -10.65 5.69
N LYS A 698 36.09 -10.51 6.90
CA LYS A 698 34.68 -10.82 7.18
C LYS A 698 34.15 -10.01 8.36
N CYS A 699 32.84 -9.76 8.38
CA CYS A 699 32.12 -9.12 9.47
C CYS A 699 30.72 -9.73 9.58
N PHE A 700 30.26 -10.05 10.78
CA PHE A 700 28.92 -10.59 11.00
C PHE A 700 28.09 -9.62 11.81
N LEU A 701 26.89 -9.33 11.33
CA LEU A 701 25.97 -8.39 11.95
C LEU A 701 24.68 -9.11 12.33
N LEU A 702 24.16 -8.77 13.50
CA LEU A 702 22.79 -9.02 13.91
C LEU A 702 22.02 -7.70 13.81
N TYR A 703 21.02 -7.66 12.93
CA TYR A 703 20.03 -6.59 12.94
C TYR A 703 18.88 -6.98 13.86
N SER A 704 18.65 -6.19 14.89
CA SER A 704 17.55 -6.38 15.85
C SER A 704 17.15 -5.04 16.45
N ASN A 705 15.86 -4.81 16.67
CA ASN A 705 15.34 -3.55 17.25
C ASN A 705 15.87 -2.30 16.52
N ASN A 706 15.87 -2.30 15.19
CA ASN A 706 16.38 -1.21 14.34
C ASN A 706 17.85 -0.82 14.59
N THR A 707 18.66 -1.74 15.13
CA THR A 707 20.08 -1.52 15.39
C THR A 707 20.92 -2.69 14.87
N PHE A 708 22.14 -2.39 14.42
CA PHE A 708 23.14 -3.41 14.09
C PHE A 708 24.05 -3.67 15.27
N LYS A 709 24.31 -4.95 15.53
CA LYS A 709 25.32 -5.40 16.49
C LYS A 709 26.30 -6.32 15.78
N ILE A 710 27.59 -6.10 16.00
CA ILE A 710 28.62 -7.03 15.53
C ILE A 710 28.59 -8.28 16.42
N ILE A 711 28.64 -9.46 15.81
CA ILE A 711 28.63 -10.74 16.51
C ILE A 711 29.90 -11.55 16.19
N GLU A 712 30.44 -12.26 17.18
CA GLU A 712 31.71 -12.98 17.05
C GLU A 712 31.56 -14.45 16.57
N SER A 713 30.40 -15.08 16.79
CA SER A 713 30.22 -16.51 16.55
C SER A 713 29.59 -16.86 15.20
N GLN A 714 30.13 -17.89 14.55
CA GLN A 714 29.64 -18.50 13.30
C GLN A 714 28.39 -19.37 13.44
N LYS A 715 27.78 -19.53 14.63
CA LYS A 715 26.61 -20.39 14.84
C LYS A 715 25.41 -19.62 15.35
N ILE A 716 24.26 -19.84 14.72
CA ILE A 716 22.95 -19.50 15.26
C ILE A 716 22.81 -20.19 16.63
N PRO A 717 22.43 -19.48 17.71
CA PRO A 717 22.16 -20.13 18.99
C PRO A 717 21.09 -21.21 18.81
N SER A 718 21.42 -22.46 19.10
CA SER A 718 20.50 -23.59 19.02
C SER A 718 19.40 -23.43 20.07
N GLY A 719 18.24 -22.91 19.68
CA GLY A 719 17.12 -22.77 20.60
C GLY A 719 16.02 -21.78 20.18
N VAL A 720 15.58 -21.79 18.92
CA VAL A 720 14.23 -21.32 18.52
C VAL A 720 13.82 -22.10 17.27
N SER A 721 13.24 -23.29 17.47
CA SER A 721 12.47 -24.02 16.44
C SER A 721 11.01 -23.65 16.56
#